data_AF-A0A1Q4AEU0-F1
#
_entry.id   AF-A0A1Q4AEU0-F1
#
_cell.length_a   1.000
_cell.length_b   1.000
_cell.length_c   1.000
_cell.angle_alpha   90.00
_cell.angle_beta   90.00
_cell.angle_gamma   90.00
#
_symmetry.space_group_name_H-M   'P 1'
#
loop_
_entity.id
_entity.type
_entity.pdbx_description
1 polymer ?
#
loop_
_entity_poly.entity_id
_entity_poly.type
_entity_poly.pdbx_seq_one_letter_code
_entity_poly.pdbx_strand_id
1 'polypeptide(L)'
;MALEPEKDDSVAFDAQSFAQAWLEPTYLADNQQTAPIWAESQLLRELLERGRRGVAPSPGELRDLRNAVLRQLPSLGLYRELSQLRQGPMGAAGKDDKKKVGIGGAIGLYVLVFPGEAKDNTGIKDLNDNVLGYELNSEWIAMRQKAVTEVFWQPDSTPAPKWVTVGQDYKTAYVLPLGKTAKDFAAGLVDFDRKLKAYLLPILDKAEADARKKNDDKRQKAIGDLRKRLNKKDVYRFPYLYGYAEQPLMAGTTIALTLRLITEALKAAAVARWDEKRDDLDERPVKLVAKSVSIGKTPRGEDDRGRAFDVGTFLDVFRTADRIKDTVRKQSDANLNVNYNITYVNTVWISVFVIYRRKPYANPDVVRDIRKKQVTEPPLGKGMKVAFKTTVEFVELWLVTLNMIDFVAGFLAKEFPDQLATYHALALSIFSTLVEPDPPSTKPPAIDWDRLIRFLTYDMSQKIKRSVLGATSEFTFYAYASDWMDQIFVAMDIRDLGVELMTHYEIANEIIVDDKLRDAKLMQATFMAGDLTVERKRVTYDAVVAVFRDYYKKLLSASGAGAAQDLFSPAPLETSRLPDFDQSIQVMLGGDEVFVAAHPFYAQHIPAIISDINAQTYRGNPLNLRAGVGLSSAERTPGRRVPQNPTDEQRKANQAAHDGAIRAASATHKVLKSLERLHRRIELLIYKLENNDKKAHLAPDHRTALDDLGLMRLYAQARNNVSADKKGTFAANLLKMLNSLDVAGLTRSSDFDLVDYTGKKVVLESLVKKAEALAAQVAKDVGMDNYYFEVPYITQMPKWFKKVIDRYVKDQWPFGDEPEDDEKKKP
;
A
#
# COMPACT_ATOMS: atom_id res chain seq x y z
N MET A 1 47.11 48.03 20.07
CA MET A 1 47.00 47.93 18.60
C MET A 1 46.07 46.78 18.31
N ALA A 2 45.02 47.07 17.56
CA ALA A 2 43.95 46.16 17.19
C ALA A 2 44.45 45.02 16.29
N LEU A 3 43.97 43.82 16.55
CA LEU A 3 43.63 42.86 15.50
C LEU A 3 42.19 42.45 15.78
N GLU A 4 41.33 42.79 14.84
CA GLU A 4 39.90 42.50 14.84
C GLU A 4 39.67 40.99 14.96
N PRO A 5 38.65 40.54 15.71
CA PRO A 5 38.23 39.15 15.64
C PRO A 5 37.72 38.87 14.22
N GLU A 6 38.33 37.89 13.55
CA GLU A 6 37.81 37.32 12.32
C GLU A 6 36.32 37.04 12.51
N LYS A 7 35.52 37.57 11.60
CA LYS A 7 34.09 37.29 11.51
C LYS A 7 33.93 35.78 11.43
N ASP A 8 33.26 35.25 12.43
CA ASP A 8 32.67 33.92 12.41
C ASP A 8 31.67 33.92 11.23
N ASP A 9 32.11 33.41 10.09
CA ASP A 9 31.29 33.16 8.92
C ASP A 9 30.31 32.04 9.29
N SER A 10 29.21 32.46 9.93
CA SER A 10 28.00 31.70 10.11
C SER A 10 27.68 31.00 8.79
N VAL A 11 27.75 29.67 8.80
CA VAL A 11 27.35 28.80 7.68
C VAL A 11 26.03 29.30 7.12
N ALA A 12 26.08 29.94 5.96
CA ALA A 12 24.91 30.37 5.24
C ALA A 12 24.11 29.11 4.90
N PHE A 13 22.84 29.09 5.29
CA PHE A 13 21.92 28.01 4.99
C PHE A 13 21.67 28.01 3.48
N ASP A 14 22.24 27.04 2.77
CA ASP A 14 22.01 26.92 1.34
C ASP A 14 20.61 26.33 1.04
N ALA A 15 19.74 27.19 0.50
CA ALA A 15 18.43 26.89 -0.06
C ALA A 15 18.45 25.72 -1.09
N GLN A 16 19.60 25.42 -1.69
CA GLN A 16 19.74 24.33 -2.66
C GLN A 16 19.72 22.92 -2.05
N SER A 17 19.88 22.78 -0.74
CA SER A 17 19.84 21.48 -0.03
C SER A 17 18.45 20.84 0.00
N PHE A 18 17.43 21.58 -0.44
CA PHE A 18 16.01 21.20 -0.45
C PHE A 18 15.26 21.68 -1.69
N ALA A 19 15.89 21.70 -2.86
CA ALA A 19 15.11 21.60 -4.10
C ALA A 19 14.41 20.23 -4.11
N GLN A 20 13.28 20.12 -3.37
CA GLN A 20 12.70 18.85 -2.95
C GLN A 20 12.18 18.07 -4.16
N ALA A 21 12.69 16.84 -4.23
CA ALA A 21 12.33 15.73 -5.07
C ALA A 21 10.85 15.60 -5.41
N TRP A 22 10.60 15.20 -6.65
CA TRP A 22 9.46 14.33 -6.96
C TRP A 22 9.72 13.01 -6.25
N LEU A 23 9.19 12.84 -5.03
CA LEU A 23 9.46 11.66 -4.19
C LEU A 23 8.71 10.41 -4.65
N GLU A 24 7.68 10.59 -5.48
CA GLU A 24 6.83 9.53 -6.00
C GLU A 24 6.96 9.47 -7.51
N PRO A 25 7.33 8.31 -8.08
CA PRO A 25 7.37 8.17 -9.51
C PRO A 25 5.97 7.98 -10.08
N THR A 26 5.84 8.24 -11.37
CA THR A 26 4.58 7.99 -12.09
C THR A 26 4.58 6.57 -12.63
N TYR A 27 3.71 5.71 -12.10
CA TYR A 27 3.64 4.29 -12.45
C TYR A 27 2.69 3.96 -13.62
N LEU A 28 1.80 4.88 -14.01
CA LEU A 28 0.75 4.60 -15.00
C LEU A 28 0.43 5.83 -15.85
N ALA A 29 0.24 5.62 -17.16
CA ALA A 29 -0.34 6.60 -18.08
C ALA A 29 -1.76 6.16 -18.47
N ASP A 30 -2.72 7.08 -18.59
CA ASP A 30 -4.11 6.75 -18.99
C ASP A 30 -4.26 6.39 -20.47
N ASN A 31 -3.17 6.56 -21.21
CA ASN A 31 -3.03 6.31 -22.63
C ASN A 31 -2.02 5.16 -22.82
N GLN A 32 -1.74 4.79 -24.08
CA GLN A 32 -0.74 3.75 -24.40
C GLN A 32 0.72 4.21 -24.16
N GLN A 33 0.95 5.35 -23.48
CA GLN A 33 2.30 5.80 -23.18
C GLN A 33 2.91 4.98 -22.05
N THR A 34 4.22 4.77 -22.19
CA THR A 34 5.07 4.15 -21.19
C THR A 34 5.08 4.98 -19.90
N ALA A 35 4.99 4.33 -18.75
CA ALA A 35 5.10 5.00 -17.46
C ALA A 35 6.45 5.73 -17.30
N PRO A 36 6.50 6.98 -16.79
CA PRO A 36 7.74 7.74 -16.59
C PRO A 36 8.81 7.03 -15.76
N ILE A 37 8.42 6.15 -14.83
CA ILE A 37 9.37 5.39 -13.99
C ILE A 37 10.39 4.58 -14.79
N TRP A 38 10.05 4.13 -16.00
CA TRP A 38 11.01 3.43 -16.86
C TRP A 38 12.19 4.33 -17.26
N ALA A 39 11.90 5.57 -17.62
CA ALA A 39 12.92 6.55 -18.00
C ALA A 39 13.70 7.05 -16.79
N GLU A 40 13.02 7.32 -15.66
CA GLU A 40 13.65 7.73 -14.40
C GLU A 40 14.61 6.66 -13.87
N SER A 41 14.21 5.38 -13.94
CA SER A 41 15.04 4.25 -13.52
C SER A 41 16.29 4.10 -14.39
N GLN A 42 16.14 4.32 -15.70
CA GLN A 42 17.26 4.27 -16.64
C GLN A 42 18.25 5.41 -16.38
N LEU A 43 17.74 6.64 -16.18
CA LEU A 43 18.57 7.80 -15.86
C LEU A 43 19.41 7.56 -14.60
N LEU A 44 18.78 7.02 -13.53
CA LEU A 44 19.49 6.70 -12.29
C LEU A 44 20.57 5.63 -12.50
N ARG A 45 20.26 4.55 -13.23
CA ARG A 45 21.25 3.52 -13.57
C ARG A 45 22.46 4.13 -14.28
N GLU A 46 22.23 4.93 -15.33
CA GLU A 46 23.29 5.56 -16.12
C GLU A 46 24.13 6.52 -15.28
N LEU A 47 23.50 7.27 -14.38
CA LEU A 47 24.18 8.17 -13.47
C LEU A 47 25.10 7.41 -12.51
N LEU A 48 24.62 6.33 -11.90
CA LEU A 48 25.41 5.49 -11.00
C LEU A 48 26.57 4.79 -11.73
N GLU A 49 26.33 4.26 -12.94
CA GLU A 49 27.36 3.59 -13.74
C GLU A 49 28.43 4.54 -14.28
N ARG A 50 28.06 5.76 -14.68
CA ARG A 50 29.03 6.80 -15.08
C ARG A 50 29.82 7.30 -13.88
N GLY A 51 29.15 7.55 -12.76
CA GLY A 51 29.78 7.96 -11.51
C GLY A 51 30.86 6.97 -11.05
N ARG A 52 30.53 5.67 -11.06
CA ARG A 52 31.47 4.59 -10.74
C ARG A 52 32.71 4.54 -11.65
N ARG A 53 32.61 5.08 -12.87
CA ARG A 53 33.72 5.23 -13.83
C ARG A 53 34.52 6.52 -13.64
N GLY A 54 34.24 7.30 -12.60
CA GLY A 54 34.95 8.53 -12.26
C GLY A 54 34.40 9.78 -12.96
N VAL A 55 33.22 9.71 -13.59
CA VAL A 55 32.59 10.88 -14.21
C VAL A 55 31.85 11.69 -13.14
N ALA A 56 32.19 12.97 -13.00
CA ALA A 56 31.57 13.85 -12.03
C ALA A 56 30.12 14.19 -12.44
N PRO A 57 29.16 14.19 -11.49
CA PRO A 57 27.79 14.61 -11.76
C PRO A 57 27.70 16.13 -11.85
N SER A 58 26.78 16.61 -12.68
CA SER A 58 26.33 18.01 -12.73
C SER A 58 25.50 18.39 -11.49
N PRO A 59 25.27 19.69 -11.22
CA PRO A 59 24.42 20.13 -10.12
C PRO A 59 22.98 19.58 -10.16
N GLY A 60 22.43 19.40 -11.37
CA GLY A 60 21.13 18.75 -11.58
C GLY A 60 21.16 17.27 -11.18
N GLU A 61 22.19 16.54 -11.61
CA GLU A 61 22.35 15.12 -11.29
C GLU A 61 22.63 14.90 -9.79
N LEU A 62 23.34 15.81 -9.11
CA LEU A 62 23.50 15.77 -7.65
C LEU A 62 22.15 15.91 -6.93
N ARG A 63 21.25 16.76 -7.46
CA ARG A 63 19.88 16.85 -6.96
C ARG A 63 19.13 15.53 -7.16
N ASP A 64 19.25 14.90 -8.32
CA ASP A 64 18.59 13.62 -8.60
C ASP A 64 19.10 12.50 -7.67
N LEU A 65 20.41 12.45 -7.38
CA LEU A 65 20.96 11.50 -6.39
C LEU A 65 20.45 11.77 -4.97
N ARG A 66 20.37 13.03 -4.55
CA ARG A 66 19.77 13.40 -3.24
C ARG A 66 18.32 12.97 -3.15
N ASN A 67 17.57 13.17 -4.22
CA ASN A 67 16.17 12.76 -4.33
C ASN A 67 16.04 11.23 -4.22
N ALA A 68 16.94 10.49 -4.87
CA ALA A 68 17.04 9.04 -4.73
C ALA A 68 17.33 8.61 -3.28
N VAL A 69 18.22 9.29 -2.56
CA VAL A 69 18.49 8.95 -1.15
C VAL A 69 17.28 9.23 -0.25
N LEU A 70 16.60 10.36 -0.45
CA LEU A 70 15.38 10.70 0.30
C LEU A 70 14.23 9.75 0.00
N ARG A 71 14.08 9.33 -1.25
CA ARG A 71 13.05 8.37 -1.67
C ARG A 71 13.34 6.96 -1.15
N GLN A 72 14.61 6.56 -1.07
CA GLN A 72 15.01 5.29 -0.45
C GLN A 72 14.71 5.28 1.07
N LEU A 73 14.73 6.44 1.74
CA LEU A 73 14.45 6.57 3.16
C LEU A 73 13.66 7.86 3.47
N PRO A 74 12.32 7.86 3.36
CA PRO A 74 11.51 9.07 3.51
C PRO A 74 11.62 9.79 4.87
N SER A 75 11.96 9.06 5.95
CA SER A 75 12.20 9.60 7.29
C SER A 75 13.54 10.33 7.45
N LEU A 76 14.42 10.28 6.44
CA LEU A 76 15.76 10.87 6.51
C LEU A 76 15.72 12.39 6.71
N GLY A 77 14.80 13.10 6.05
CA GLY A 77 14.71 14.56 6.18
C GLY A 77 14.46 14.98 7.63
N LEU A 78 13.48 14.35 8.30
CA LEU A 78 13.20 14.62 9.72
C LEU A 78 14.37 14.22 10.62
N TYR A 79 14.98 13.06 10.38
CA TYR A 79 16.15 12.61 11.14
C TYR A 79 17.32 13.60 11.04
N ARG A 80 17.57 14.14 9.84
CA ARG A 80 18.63 15.13 9.61
C ARG A 80 18.37 16.43 10.36
N GLU A 81 17.18 17.01 10.22
CA GLU A 81 16.85 18.27 10.91
C GLU A 81 16.96 18.10 12.42
N LEU A 82 16.44 17.01 12.98
CA LEU A 82 16.57 16.73 14.42
C LEU A 82 18.03 16.53 14.86
N SER A 83 18.86 15.89 14.02
CA SER A 83 20.30 15.73 14.30
C SER A 83 21.00 17.09 14.36
N GLN A 84 20.72 17.98 13.41
CA GLN A 84 21.27 19.33 13.37
C GLN A 84 20.80 20.18 14.56
N LEU A 85 19.51 20.14 14.90
CA LEU A 85 18.97 20.85 16.06
C LEU A 85 19.63 20.41 17.38
N ARG A 86 19.95 19.12 17.51
CA ARG A 86 20.64 18.56 18.70
C ARG A 86 22.12 18.94 18.77
N GLN A 87 22.81 19.01 17.63
CA GLN A 87 24.25 19.27 17.56
C GLN A 87 24.58 20.77 17.49
N GLY A 88 23.68 21.60 16.97
CA GLY A 88 23.91 23.02 16.76
C GLY A 88 23.83 23.87 18.04
N PRO A 89 23.97 25.21 17.91
CA PRO A 89 23.91 26.15 19.02
C PRO A 89 22.64 25.99 19.86
N MET A 90 21.52 25.55 19.26
CA MET A 90 20.27 25.30 19.96
C MET A 90 20.30 24.08 20.89
N GLY A 91 21.11 23.05 20.61
CA GLY A 91 21.36 21.95 21.53
C GLY A 91 22.19 22.41 22.73
N ALA A 92 23.24 23.19 22.45
CA ALA A 92 24.20 23.72 23.43
C ALA A 92 23.71 24.97 24.20
N ALA A 93 22.67 25.67 23.72
CA ALA A 93 22.19 26.93 24.27
C ALA A 93 21.63 26.79 25.69
N GLY A 94 21.93 27.79 26.53
CA GLY A 94 21.29 27.96 27.84
C GLY A 94 19.77 28.15 27.73
N LYS A 95 19.06 28.03 28.86
CA LYS A 95 17.59 28.18 28.91
C LYS A 95 17.08 29.51 28.33
N ASP A 96 17.86 30.58 28.45
CA ASP A 96 17.43 31.93 28.03
C ASP A 96 17.58 32.17 26.52
N ASP A 97 18.57 31.56 25.87
CA ASP A 97 18.72 31.65 24.41
C ASP A 97 17.70 30.75 23.68
N LYS A 98 17.34 29.60 24.27
CA LYS A 98 16.25 28.74 23.78
C LYS A 98 14.90 29.45 23.77
N LYS A 99 14.63 30.31 24.75
CA LYS A 99 13.42 31.16 24.79
C LYS A 99 13.41 32.25 23.72
N LYS A 100 14.57 32.82 23.36
CA LYS A 100 14.67 33.89 22.34
C LYS A 100 14.43 33.38 20.92
N VAL A 101 14.77 32.12 20.62
CA VAL A 101 14.57 31.51 19.29
C VAL A 101 13.21 30.77 19.19
N GLY A 102 12.39 30.78 20.24
CA GLY A 102 11.05 30.20 20.23
C GLY A 102 10.99 28.66 20.21
N ILE A 103 12.12 27.97 20.45
CA ILE A 103 12.17 26.52 20.58
C ILE A 103 12.28 26.18 22.07
N GLY A 104 11.13 26.06 22.72
CA GLY A 104 11.01 25.83 24.16
C GLY A 104 11.39 24.41 24.58
N GLY A 105 12.61 23.93 24.33
CA GLY A 105 13.08 22.59 24.75
C GLY A 105 12.34 21.38 24.14
N ALA A 106 11.18 21.60 23.53
CA ALA A 106 10.37 20.66 22.80
C ALA A 106 10.35 21.00 21.31
N ILE A 107 10.11 19.97 20.49
CA ILE A 107 10.02 20.06 19.04
C ILE A 107 8.69 19.42 18.61
N GLY A 108 7.94 20.14 17.78
CA GLY A 108 6.68 19.71 17.21
C GLY A 108 6.83 19.09 15.82
N LEU A 109 5.89 18.24 15.42
CA LEU A 109 5.72 17.75 14.07
C LEU A 109 4.24 17.79 13.69
N TYR A 110 3.91 18.46 12.59
CA TYR A 110 2.64 18.32 11.90
C TYR A 110 2.74 17.24 10.82
N VAL A 111 1.77 16.35 10.76
CA VAL A 111 1.61 15.38 9.67
C VAL A 111 0.27 15.60 8.99
N LEU A 112 0.31 16.05 7.73
CA LEU A 112 -0.86 16.08 6.85
C LEU A 112 -1.11 14.68 6.31
N VAL A 113 -2.38 14.25 6.26
CA VAL A 113 -2.83 12.97 5.72
C VAL A 113 -3.91 13.24 4.67
N PHE A 114 -3.62 12.86 3.44
CA PHE A 114 -4.52 13.00 2.30
C PHE A 114 -5.35 11.72 2.15
N PRO A 115 -6.69 11.80 2.18
CA PRO A 115 -7.52 10.62 2.08
C PRO A 115 -7.45 10.01 0.68
N GLY A 116 -7.56 8.68 0.63
CA GLY A 116 -7.80 8.00 -0.64
C GLY A 116 -9.19 8.33 -1.19
N GLU A 117 -10.20 8.32 -0.33
CA GLU A 117 -11.61 8.50 -0.71
C GLU A 117 -12.24 9.67 0.04
N ALA A 118 -13.07 10.46 -0.63
CA ALA A 118 -13.81 11.60 -0.08
C ALA A 118 -15.22 11.68 -0.68
N LYS A 119 -16.18 12.20 0.09
CA LYS A 119 -17.61 12.27 -0.29
C LYS A 119 -17.88 13.01 -1.61
N ASP A 120 -16.95 13.82 -2.10
CA ASP A 120 -17.09 14.62 -3.31
C ASP A 120 -16.02 14.35 -4.37
N ASN A 121 -15.40 13.16 -4.31
CA ASN A 121 -14.37 12.70 -5.24
C ASN A 121 -13.07 13.51 -5.23
N THR A 122 -12.78 14.25 -4.15
CA THR A 122 -11.48 14.95 -3.99
C THR A 122 -10.38 14.11 -3.34
N GLY A 123 -10.71 12.90 -2.87
CA GLY A 123 -9.72 11.93 -2.39
C GLY A 123 -8.81 11.48 -3.54
N ILE A 124 -7.56 11.14 -3.25
CA ILE A 124 -6.55 10.81 -4.28
C ILE A 124 -7.01 9.66 -5.19
N LYS A 125 -7.61 8.63 -4.58
CA LYS A 125 -8.12 7.46 -5.31
C LYS A 125 -9.42 7.81 -6.06
N ASP A 126 -10.31 8.60 -5.48
CA ASP A 126 -11.54 8.99 -6.19
C ASP A 126 -11.24 9.91 -7.38
N LEU A 127 -10.27 10.82 -7.23
CA LEU A 127 -9.76 11.62 -8.34
C LEU A 127 -9.22 10.71 -9.43
N ASN A 128 -8.36 9.75 -9.08
CA ASN A 128 -7.85 8.77 -10.01
C ASN A 128 -8.96 7.99 -10.74
N ASP A 129 -9.86 7.37 -9.98
CA ASP A 129 -10.81 6.37 -10.49
C ASP A 129 -12.02 7.01 -11.21
N ASN A 130 -12.43 8.21 -10.80
CA ASN A 130 -13.70 8.81 -11.23
C ASN A 130 -13.56 10.14 -12.00
N VAL A 131 -12.43 10.84 -11.90
CA VAL A 131 -12.32 12.24 -12.38
C VAL A 131 -11.14 12.48 -13.33
N LEU A 132 -9.92 12.19 -12.89
CA LEU A 132 -8.67 12.56 -13.54
C LEU A 132 -8.05 11.43 -14.36
N GLY A 133 -8.23 10.16 -13.96
CA GLY A 133 -7.37 9.07 -14.45
C GLY A 133 -5.95 9.16 -13.85
N TYR A 134 -5.14 8.14 -14.08
CA TYR A 134 -3.78 7.98 -13.54
C TYR A 134 -2.79 9.08 -13.98
N GLU A 135 -2.83 9.50 -15.24
CA GLU A 135 -1.86 10.47 -15.79
C GLU A 135 -2.06 11.84 -15.15
N LEU A 136 -3.29 12.36 -15.23
CA LEU A 136 -3.62 13.66 -14.65
C LEU A 136 -3.65 13.63 -13.12
N ASN A 137 -3.92 12.47 -12.49
CA ASN A 137 -3.80 12.32 -11.04
C ASN A 137 -2.34 12.37 -10.58
N SER A 138 -1.40 11.87 -11.38
CA SER A 138 0.04 11.98 -11.08
C SER A 138 0.50 13.44 -11.20
N GLU A 139 0.04 14.17 -12.24
CA GLU A 139 0.24 15.63 -12.34
C GLU A 139 -0.33 16.35 -11.11
N TRP A 140 -1.54 15.97 -10.67
CA TRP A 140 -2.16 16.54 -9.48
C TRP A 140 -1.37 16.27 -8.19
N ILE A 141 -0.87 15.05 -7.97
CA ILE A 141 -0.04 14.70 -6.81
C ILE A 141 1.21 15.58 -6.76
N ALA A 142 1.87 15.80 -7.91
CA ALA A 142 3.03 16.66 -8.00
C ALA A 142 2.70 18.13 -7.68
N MET A 143 1.59 18.65 -8.23
CA MET A 143 1.13 20.01 -7.91
C MET A 143 0.75 20.18 -6.44
N ARG A 144 0.19 19.14 -5.81
CA ARG A 144 -0.10 19.14 -4.38
C ARG A 144 1.17 19.15 -3.54
N GLN A 145 2.17 18.33 -3.88
CA GLN A 145 3.49 18.35 -3.21
C GLN A 145 4.16 19.73 -3.35
N LYS A 146 4.07 20.33 -4.54
CA LYS A 146 4.49 21.72 -4.77
C LYS A 146 3.75 22.71 -3.87
N ALA A 147 2.42 22.60 -3.75
CA ALA A 147 1.63 23.47 -2.88
C ALA A 147 2.02 23.34 -1.40
N VAL A 148 2.32 22.13 -0.91
CA VAL A 148 2.83 21.92 0.45
C VAL A 148 4.14 22.68 0.63
N THR A 149 5.07 22.55 -0.32
CA THR A 149 6.36 23.25 -0.28
C THR A 149 6.16 24.76 -0.30
N GLU A 150 5.37 25.31 -1.22
CA GLU A 150 5.16 26.77 -1.29
C GLU A 150 4.57 27.39 -0.02
N VAL A 151 3.82 26.62 0.77
CA VAL A 151 3.19 27.10 2.02
C VAL A 151 4.06 26.82 3.25
N PHE A 152 4.66 25.62 3.31
CA PHE A 152 5.33 25.08 4.49
C PHE A 152 6.86 24.94 4.34
N TRP A 153 7.45 25.69 3.41
CA TRP A 153 8.90 25.77 3.20
C TRP A 153 9.42 27.20 3.28
N GLN A 154 10.24 27.50 4.29
CA GLN A 154 10.86 28.83 4.47
C GLN A 154 12.34 28.68 4.90
N PRO A 155 13.24 28.18 4.03
CA PRO A 155 14.61 27.80 4.41
C PRO A 155 15.46 28.98 4.88
N ASP A 156 15.30 30.13 4.23
CA ASP A 156 16.23 31.27 4.26
C ASP A 156 15.94 32.28 5.37
N SER A 157 14.92 32.05 6.21
CA SER A 157 14.64 32.93 7.34
C SER A 157 15.53 32.59 8.53
N THR A 158 16.66 33.30 8.64
CA THR A 158 17.54 33.24 9.82
C THR A 158 17.78 34.62 10.45
N PRO A 159 17.47 34.83 11.75
CA PRO A 159 16.63 34.02 12.64
C PRO A 159 15.24 34.65 12.84
N ALA A 160 14.20 34.00 12.32
CA ALA A 160 12.79 34.29 12.65
C ALA A 160 11.94 33.05 12.27
N PRO A 161 10.76 32.83 12.89
CA PRO A 161 10.08 31.54 12.87
C PRO A 161 9.75 31.05 11.47
N LYS A 162 9.99 29.76 11.21
CA LYS A 162 9.94 29.16 9.87
C LYS A 162 9.26 27.80 9.83
N TRP A 163 8.73 27.47 8.66
CA TRP A 163 8.25 26.13 8.33
C TRP A 163 9.35 25.34 7.62
N VAL A 164 9.50 24.07 7.98
CA VAL A 164 10.43 23.14 7.32
C VAL A 164 9.67 21.86 6.99
N THR A 165 9.33 21.68 5.71
CA THR A 165 8.86 20.39 5.19
C THR A 165 10.01 19.38 5.18
N VAL A 166 9.87 18.28 5.89
CA VAL A 166 10.96 17.30 6.12
C VAL A 166 10.70 15.92 5.52
N GLY A 167 9.59 15.77 4.80
CA GLY A 167 9.24 14.55 4.09
C GLY A 167 7.86 14.70 3.45
N GLN A 168 7.68 14.10 2.27
CA GLN A 168 6.39 14.05 1.58
C GLN A 168 6.29 12.72 0.83
N ASP A 169 5.10 12.15 0.75
CA ASP A 169 4.78 11.04 -0.14
C ASP A 169 3.43 11.32 -0.83
N TYR A 170 2.85 10.35 -1.54
CA TYR A 170 1.56 10.58 -2.19
C TYR A 170 0.38 10.67 -1.20
N LYS A 171 0.51 10.27 0.06
CA LYS A 171 -0.52 10.27 1.12
C LYS A 171 -0.23 11.18 2.30
N THR A 172 1.02 11.57 2.56
CA THR A 172 1.42 12.30 3.75
C THR A 172 2.42 13.41 3.46
N ALA A 173 2.46 14.41 4.35
CA ALA A 173 3.50 15.42 4.37
C ALA A 173 3.88 15.77 5.82
N TYR A 174 5.18 15.92 6.08
CA TYR A 174 5.77 16.14 7.40
C TYR A 174 6.31 17.57 7.49
N VAL A 175 5.80 18.35 8.45
CA VAL A 175 6.12 19.78 8.57
C VAL A 175 6.55 20.10 10.00
N LEU A 176 7.76 20.65 10.14
CA LEU A 176 8.28 21.16 11.41
C LEU A 176 7.94 22.65 11.60
N PRO A 177 7.30 23.02 12.73
CA PRO A 177 7.06 24.42 13.14
C PRO A 177 8.25 24.97 13.94
N LEU A 178 9.29 25.49 13.30
CA LEU A 178 10.40 26.11 14.04
C LEU A 178 10.00 27.52 14.49
N GLY A 179 9.46 27.64 15.72
CA GLY A 179 8.97 28.89 16.30
C GLY A 179 7.61 29.37 15.77
N LYS A 180 6.94 28.55 14.93
CA LYS A 180 5.58 28.80 14.45
C LYS A 180 4.55 28.22 15.42
N THR A 181 3.38 28.83 15.47
CA THR A 181 2.26 28.41 16.34
C THR A 181 1.21 27.60 15.59
N ALA A 182 0.28 26.98 16.32
CA ALA A 182 -0.87 26.30 15.72
C ALA A 182 -1.79 27.24 14.92
N LYS A 183 -1.85 28.54 15.29
CA LYS A 183 -2.58 29.56 14.53
C LYS A 183 -1.90 29.87 13.19
N ASP A 184 -0.57 29.92 13.18
CA ASP A 184 0.19 30.07 11.95
C ASP A 184 -0.04 28.88 11.02
N PHE A 185 -0.12 27.67 11.57
CA PHE A 185 -0.43 26.47 10.80
C PHE A 185 -1.82 26.55 10.18
N ALA A 186 -2.85 26.89 10.96
CA ALA A 186 -4.21 27.06 10.48
C ALA A 186 -4.32 28.12 9.37
N ALA A 187 -3.61 29.24 9.50
CA ALA A 187 -3.53 30.25 8.44
C ALA A 187 -2.86 29.69 7.18
N GLY A 188 -1.78 28.90 7.33
CA GLY A 188 -1.13 28.19 6.24
C GLY A 188 -2.07 27.20 5.53
N LEU A 189 -2.91 26.46 6.26
CA LEU A 189 -3.87 25.53 5.68
C LEU A 189 -4.92 26.23 4.79
N VAL A 190 -5.33 27.45 5.15
CA VAL A 190 -6.23 28.25 4.30
C VAL A 190 -5.55 28.62 2.98
N ASP A 191 -4.26 28.99 3.01
CA ASP A 191 -3.50 29.25 1.78
C ASP A 191 -3.27 27.97 0.97
N PHE A 192 -2.99 26.86 1.65
CA PHE A 192 -2.86 25.55 1.03
C PHE A 192 -4.14 25.14 0.30
N ASP A 193 -5.32 25.27 0.92
CA ASP A 193 -6.62 25.02 0.28
C ASP A 193 -6.82 25.87 -1.00
N ARG A 194 -6.40 27.15 -0.97
CA ARG A 194 -6.47 28.02 -2.16
C ARG A 194 -5.56 27.53 -3.28
N LYS A 195 -4.31 27.16 -2.96
CA LYS A 195 -3.35 26.62 -3.94
C LYS A 195 -3.83 25.30 -4.52
N LEU A 196 -4.33 24.38 -3.69
CA LEU A 196 -4.92 23.12 -4.14
C LEU A 196 -6.06 23.35 -5.13
N LYS A 197 -6.99 24.26 -4.81
CA LYS A 197 -8.06 24.65 -5.74
C LYS A 197 -7.52 25.24 -7.04
N ALA A 198 -6.57 26.18 -6.94
CA ALA A 198 -5.97 26.85 -8.10
C ALA A 198 -5.23 25.89 -9.02
N TYR A 199 -4.61 24.84 -8.49
CA TYR A 199 -3.93 23.80 -9.27
C TYR A 199 -4.89 22.72 -9.82
N LEU A 200 -5.94 22.35 -9.08
CA LEU A 200 -6.87 21.32 -9.53
C LEU A 200 -7.76 21.81 -10.68
N LEU A 201 -8.22 23.07 -10.66
CA LEU A 201 -9.15 23.60 -11.67
C LEU A 201 -8.59 23.48 -13.11
N PRO A 202 -7.35 23.89 -13.43
CA PRO A 202 -6.77 23.69 -14.77
C PRO A 202 -6.62 22.22 -15.16
N ILE A 203 -6.34 21.32 -14.20
CA ILE A 203 -6.24 19.88 -14.47
C ILE A 203 -7.62 19.30 -14.80
N LEU A 204 -8.70 19.80 -14.18
CA LEU A 204 -10.07 19.41 -14.52
C LEU A 204 -10.45 19.80 -15.96
N ASP A 205 -9.92 20.90 -16.49
CA ASP A 205 -10.15 21.29 -17.89
C ASP A 205 -9.50 20.30 -18.86
N LYS A 206 -8.28 19.83 -18.55
CA LYS A 206 -7.62 18.75 -19.28
C LYS A 206 -8.41 17.44 -19.19
N ALA A 207 -8.88 17.09 -17.98
CA ALA A 207 -9.66 15.88 -17.75
C ALA A 207 -10.99 15.88 -18.50
N GLU A 208 -11.66 17.04 -18.59
CA GLU A 208 -12.91 17.18 -19.33
C GLU A 208 -12.69 17.02 -20.83
N ALA A 209 -11.61 17.59 -21.38
CA ALA A 209 -11.23 17.41 -22.77
C ALA A 209 -10.95 15.94 -23.10
N ASP A 210 -10.22 15.22 -22.23
CA ASP A 210 -9.96 13.79 -22.39
C ASP A 210 -11.26 12.95 -22.29
N ALA A 211 -12.13 13.25 -21.32
CA ALA A 211 -13.40 12.54 -21.13
C ALA A 211 -14.35 12.74 -22.33
N ARG A 212 -14.40 13.95 -22.91
CA ARG A 212 -15.15 14.24 -24.14
C ARG A 212 -14.59 13.46 -25.33
N LYS A 213 -13.26 13.42 -25.49
CA LYS A 213 -12.60 12.63 -26.55
C LYS A 213 -12.93 11.14 -26.45
N LYS A 214 -13.13 10.62 -25.24
CA LYS A 214 -13.44 9.21 -24.94
C LYS A 214 -14.95 8.91 -24.88
N ASN A 215 -15.83 9.90 -25.05
CA ASN A 215 -17.28 9.79 -24.86
C ASN A 215 -17.66 9.19 -23.48
N ASP A 216 -16.96 9.61 -22.42
CA ASP A 216 -17.21 9.14 -21.05
C ASP A 216 -18.13 10.11 -20.29
N ASP A 217 -19.44 9.95 -20.47
CA ASP A 217 -20.45 10.83 -19.86
C ASP A 217 -20.44 10.78 -18.33
N LYS A 218 -20.09 9.63 -17.74
CA LYS A 218 -20.03 9.47 -16.28
C LYS A 218 -18.90 10.33 -15.71
N ARG A 219 -17.72 10.25 -16.33
CA ARG A 219 -16.56 11.06 -15.94
C ARG A 219 -16.79 12.55 -16.20
N GLN A 220 -17.38 12.92 -17.33
CA GLN A 220 -17.76 14.32 -17.61
C GLN A 220 -18.68 14.90 -16.53
N LYS A 221 -19.70 14.12 -16.11
CA LYS A 221 -20.60 14.52 -15.02
C LYS A 221 -19.84 14.67 -13.69
N ALA A 222 -18.98 13.71 -13.34
CA ALA A 222 -18.18 13.77 -12.12
C ALA A 222 -17.26 15.01 -12.08
N ILE A 223 -16.63 15.36 -13.21
CA ILE A 223 -15.81 16.57 -13.37
C ILE A 223 -16.67 17.84 -13.19
N GLY A 224 -17.83 17.92 -13.84
CA GLY A 224 -18.73 19.06 -13.72
C GLY A 224 -19.25 19.27 -12.28
N ASP A 225 -19.63 18.18 -11.61
CA ASP A 225 -20.08 18.20 -10.21
C ASP A 225 -18.95 18.66 -9.27
N LEU A 226 -17.73 18.17 -9.47
CA LEU A 226 -16.57 18.59 -8.68
C LEU A 226 -16.24 20.07 -8.93
N ARG A 227 -16.17 20.53 -10.18
CA ARG A 227 -15.92 21.93 -10.52
C ARG A 227 -16.94 22.86 -9.87
N LYS A 228 -18.22 22.49 -9.90
CA LYS A 228 -19.30 23.25 -9.25
C LYS A 228 -19.09 23.34 -7.73
N ARG A 229 -18.62 22.28 -7.08
CA ARG A 229 -18.31 22.28 -5.64
C ARG A 229 -17.11 23.17 -5.32
N LEU A 230 -16.02 23.06 -6.08
CA LEU A 230 -14.81 23.87 -5.91
C LEU A 230 -15.09 25.37 -6.07
N ASN A 231 -16.00 25.74 -6.98
CA ASN A 231 -16.36 27.13 -7.26
C ASN A 231 -17.47 27.69 -6.36
N LYS A 232 -18.12 26.87 -5.51
CA LYS A 232 -19.21 27.32 -4.64
C LYS A 232 -18.74 28.32 -3.56
N LYS A 233 -17.47 28.25 -3.15
CA LYS A 233 -16.87 29.11 -2.12
C LYS A 233 -15.54 29.64 -2.61
N ASP A 234 -15.16 30.85 -2.18
CA ASP A 234 -13.86 31.44 -2.48
C ASP A 234 -12.73 30.52 -2.02
N VAL A 235 -12.83 30.05 -0.77
CA VAL A 235 -11.98 28.99 -0.21
C VAL A 235 -12.81 27.71 -0.11
N TYR A 236 -12.46 26.73 -0.94
CA TYR A 236 -12.96 25.35 -0.80
C TYR A 236 -12.03 24.60 0.14
N ARG A 237 -12.61 23.92 1.13
CA ARG A 237 -11.86 23.20 2.16
C ARG A 237 -11.66 21.75 1.73
N PHE A 238 -10.43 21.37 1.39
CA PHE A 238 -10.14 19.99 1.01
C PHE A 238 -10.19 19.06 2.24
N PRO A 239 -10.65 17.81 2.09
CA PRO A 239 -10.89 16.87 3.18
C PRO A 239 -9.61 16.15 3.65
N TYR A 240 -8.45 16.80 3.57
CA TYR A 240 -7.25 16.26 4.24
C TYR A 240 -7.37 16.42 5.74
N LEU A 241 -6.72 15.54 6.49
CA LEU A 241 -6.68 15.58 7.95
C LEU A 241 -5.25 15.85 8.39
N TYR A 242 -5.06 16.24 9.65
CA TYR A 242 -3.72 16.37 10.19
C TYR A 242 -3.62 15.97 11.65
N GLY A 243 -2.41 15.62 12.05
CA GLY A 243 -2.08 15.40 13.45
C GLY A 243 -0.84 16.19 13.84
N TYR A 244 -0.77 16.54 15.12
CA TYR A 244 0.36 17.25 15.71
C TYR A 244 0.90 16.45 16.91
N ALA A 245 2.20 16.25 16.97
CA ALA A 245 2.86 15.70 18.16
C ALA A 245 4.03 16.60 18.57
N GLU A 246 4.26 16.70 19.88
CA GLU A 246 5.35 17.48 20.45
C GLU A 246 6.14 16.64 21.43
N GLN A 247 7.47 16.68 21.32
CA GLN A 247 8.38 15.88 22.14
C GLN A 247 9.56 16.70 22.63
N PRO A 248 10.13 16.43 23.81
CA PRO A 248 11.38 17.06 24.23
C PRO A 248 12.48 16.77 23.20
N LEU A 249 13.21 17.79 22.75
CA LEU A 249 14.24 17.65 21.72
C LEU A 249 15.32 16.65 22.15
N MET A 250 15.59 16.54 23.44
CA MET A 250 16.59 15.64 24.03
C MET A 250 16.01 14.26 24.44
N ALA A 251 14.76 13.94 24.09
CA ALA A 251 14.17 12.65 24.42
C ALA A 251 14.80 11.52 23.59
N GLY A 252 15.41 10.54 24.27
CA GLY A 252 15.95 9.32 23.65
C GLY A 252 16.99 9.57 22.55
N THR A 253 17.26 8.52 21.77
CA THR A 253 18.12 8.62 20.57
C THR A 253 17.41 9.44 19.47
N THR A 254 18.17 9.99 18.52
CA THR A 254 17.57 10.82 17.45
C THR A 254 16.57 10.02 16.63
N ILE A 255 16.88 8.76 16.32
CA ILE A 255 15.95 7.87 15.60
C ILE A 255 14.69 7.56 16.42
N ALA A 256 14.80 7.37 17.73
CA ALA A 256 13.64 7.17 18.58
C ALA A 256 12.74 8.41 18.61
N LEU A 257 13.33 9.61 18.68
CA LEU A 257 12.58 10.87 18.59
C LEU A 257 11.91 11.02 17.21
N THR A 258 12.62 10.77 16.11
CA THR A 258 12.09 10.80 14.75
C THR A 258 10.84 9.94 14.62
N LEU A 259 10.93 8.65 14.98
CA LEU A 259 9.81 7.73 14.78
C LEU A 259 8.68 7.98 15.78
N ARG A 260 8.99 8.43 16.99
CA ARG A 260 7.97 8.78 17.98
C ARG A 260 7.12 9.97 17.52
N LEU A 261 7.75 11.03 17.02
CA LEU A 261 7.03 12.18 16.45
C LEU A 261 6.11 11.77 15.31
N ILE A 262 6.60 10.96 14.35
CA ILE A 262 5.78 10.49 13.23
C ILE A 262 4.63 9.61 13.74
N THR A 263 4.91 8.67 14.64
CA THR A 263 3.91 7.71 15.16
C THR A 263 2.79 8.41 15.91
N GLU A 264 3.12 9.35 16.79
CA GLU A 264 2.15 10.10 17.60
C GLU A 264 1.36 11.08 16.74
N ALA A 265 2.01 11.78 15.80
CA ALA A 265 1.31 12.69 14.88
C ALA A 265 0.34 11.92 13.97
N LEU A 266 0.72 10.75 13.44
CA LEU A 266 -0.20 9.91 12.67
C LEU A 266 -1.38 9.39 13.50
N LYS A 267 -1.16 9.02 14.76
CA LYS A 267 -2.25 8.66 15.68
C LYS A 267 -3.19 9.82 15.94
N ALA A 268 -2.67 11.03 16.08
CA ALA A 268 -3.49 12.22 16.22
C ALA A 268 -4.31 12.52 14.95
N ALA A 269 -3.73 12.34 13.76
CA ALA A 269 -4.46 12.41 12.49
C ALA A 269 -5.56 11.32 12.41
N ALA A 270 -5.29 10.13 12.94
CA ALA A 270 -6.30 9.06 13.00
C ALA A 270 -7.43 9.37 13.99
N VAL A 271 -7.16 10.04 15.11
CA VAL A 271 -8.21 10.60 16.00
C VAL A 271 -9.03 11.66 15.26
N ALA A 272 -8.40 12.52 14.46
CA ALA A 272 -9.13 13.48 13.62
C ALA A 272 -10.04 12.76 12.62
N ARG A 273 -9.57 11.68 11.99
CA ARG A 273 -10.36 10.83 11.09
C ARG A 273 -11.54 10.17 11.78
N TRP A 274 -11.34 9.70 13.01
CA TRP A 274 -12.42 9.18 13.82
C TRP A 274 -13.48 10.24 14.09
N ASP A 275 -13.06 11.46 14.44
CA ASP A 275 -13.97 12.57 14.71
C ASP A 275 -14.80 12.95 13.49
N GLU A 276 -14.16 13.04 12.32
CA GLU A 276 -14.85 13.23 11.03
C GLU A 276 -15.83 12.08 10.75
N LYS A 277 -15.38 10.82 10.89
CA LYS A 277 -16.25 9.65 10.66
C LYS A 277 -17.45 9.67 11.60
N ARG A 278 -17.28 10.04 12.87
CA ARG A 278 -18.37 10.14 13.86
C ARG A 278 -19.46 11.09 13.39
N ASP A 279 -19.07 12.24 12.85
CA ASP A 279 -20.01 13.27 12.39
C ASP A 279 -20.69 12.87 11.06
N ASP A 280 -20.02 12.02 10.28
CA ASP A 280 -20.46 11.48 9.00
C ASP A 280 -21.38 10.26 9.06
N LEU A 281 -21.54 9.63 10.23
CA LEU A 281 -22.48 8.51 10.42
C LEU A 281 -23.91 8.95 10.12
N ASP A 282 -24.78 8.03 9.71
CA ASP A 282 -26.22 8.29 9.57
C ASP A 282 -27.01 7.65 10.71
N GLU A 283 -26.62 6.45 11.11
CA GLU A 283 -27.42 5.56 11.94
C GLU A 283 -27.34 5.91 13.43
N ARG A 284 -28.50 6.17 14.06
CA ARG A 284 -28.59 6.61 15.46
C ARG A 284 -27.87 5.67 16.45
N PRO A 285 -28.02 4.33 16.39
CA PRO A 285 -27.31 3.44 17.30
C PRO A 285 -25.79 3.58 17.20
N VAL A 286 -25.27 3.73 15.97
CA VAL A 286 -23.83 3.88 15.71
C VAL A 286 -23.33 5.23 16.22
N LYS A 287 -24.08 6.31 15.98
CA LYS A 287 -23.81 7.65 16.52
C LYS A 287 -23.71 7.65 18.04
N LEU A 288 -24.57 6.92 18.75
CA LEU A 288 -24.53 6.86 20.21
C LEU A 288 -23.24 6.21 20.72
N VAL A 289 -22.78 5.14 20.08
CA VAL A 289 -21.49 4.52 20.42
C VAL A 289 -20.33 5.46 20.11
N ALA A 290 -20.33 6.08 18.93
CA ALA A 290 -19.26 6.99 18.52
C ALA A 290 -19.19 8.27 19.41
N LYS A 291 -20.34 8.79 19.86
CA LYS A 291 -20.43 9.93 20.79
C LYS A 291 -20.15 9.57 22.26
N SER A 292 -19.95 8.29 22.60
CA SER A 292 -19.56 7.87 23.95
C SER A 292 -18.14 8.28 24.33
N VAL A 293 -17.34 8.75 23.35
CA VAL A 293 -16.01 9.29 23.57
C VAL A 293 -16.06 10.80 23.36
N SER A 294 -15.60 11.54 24.37
CA SER A 294 -15.46 12.98 24.28
C SER A 294 -14.12 13.31 23.64
N ILE A 295 -14.15 13.87 22.44
CA ILE A 295 -12.99 14.51 21.83
C ILE A 295 -13.11 16.00 22.13
N GLY A 296 -12.10 16.57 22.76
CA GLY A 296 -12.07 17.99 23.10
C GLY A 296 -12.35 18.86 21.87
N LYS A 297 -13.05 19.99 22.07
CA LYS A 297 -13.26 20.95 20.98
C LYS A 297 -11.91 21.49 20.52
N THR A 298 -11.75 21.65 19.21
CA THR A 298 -10.59 22.35 18.64
C THR A 298 -10.47 23.75 19.26
N PRO A 299 -9.28 24.15 19.75
CA PRO A 299 -9.06 25.47 20.30
C PRO A 299 -9.42 26.60 19.31
N ARG A 300 -9.84 27.74 19.85
CA ARG A 300 -10.21 28.89 19.01
C ARG A 300 -9.00 29.40 18.22
N GLY A 301 -9.13 29.40 16.89
CA GLY A 301 -8.09 29.87 15.97
C GLY A 301 -7.22 28.76 15.39
N GLU A 302 -7.49 27.51 15.75
CA GLU A 302 -6.90 26.32 15.11
C GLU A 302 -7.88 25.69 14.11
N ASP A 303 -7.38 24.82 13.24
CA ASP A 303 -8.16 24.18 12.18
C ASP A 303 -8.75 22.85 12.68
N ASP A 304 -10.07 22.67 12.53
CA ASP A 304 -10.80 21.50 13.04
C ASP A 304 -10.54 20.19 12.26
N ARG A 305 -9.78 20.21 11.16
CA ARG A 305 -9.32 18.99 10.46
C ARG A 305 -8.26 18.21 11.21
N GLY A 306 -7.70 18.77 12.29
CA GLY A 306 -6.60 18.10 12.99
C GLY A 306 -6.67 18.11 14.50
N ARG A 307 -5.88 17.22 15.09
CA ARG A 307 -5.80 17.02 16.54
C ARG A 307 -4.35 17.02 17.00
N ALA A 308 -4.10 17.54 18.19
CA ALA A 308 -2.86 17.28 18.90
C ALA A 308 -2.90 15.86 19.49
N PHE A 309 -1.75 15.20 19.56
CA PHE A 309 -1.65 13.88 20.16
C PHE A 309 -1.86 13.99 21.66
N ASP A 310 -2.95 13.40 22.13
CA ASP A 310 -3.22 13.17 23.53
C ASP A 310 -3.45 11.67 23.73
N VAL A 311 -2.62 11.05 24.57
CA VAL A 311 -2.65 9.61 24.78
C VAL A 311 -3.96 9.17 25.44
N GLY A 312 -4.57 10.00 26.29
CA GLY A 312 -5.86 9.70 26.93
C GLY A 312 -6.98 9.60 25.89
N THR A 313 -7.12 10.63 25.06
CA THR A 313 -8.07 10.70 23.95
C THR A 313 -7.84 9.56 22.96
N PHE A 314 -6.59 9.29 22.58
CA PHE A 314 -6.25 8.16 21.73
C PHE A 314 -6.74 6.84 22.32
N LEU A 315 -6.41 6.55 23.59
CA LEU A 315 -6.82 5.30 24.24
C LEU A 315 -8.34 5.20 24.41
N ASP A 316 -9.03 6.31 24.68
CA ASP A 316 -10.48 6.33 24.81
C ASP A 316 -11.20 6.06 23.49
N VAL A 317 -10.72 6.64 22.38
CA VAL A 317 -11.21 6.31 21.05
C VAL A 317 -10.88 4.85 20.72
N PHE A 318 -9.66 4.41 20.98
CA PHE A 318 -9.21 3.06 20.63
C PHE A 318 -10.00 1.97 21.38
N ARG A 319 -10.41 2.23 22.63
CA ARG A 319 -11.30 1.37 23.44
C ARG A 319 -12.71 1.22 22.85
N THR A 320 -13.12 2.07 21.90
CA THR A 320 -14.44 1.93 21.26
C THR A 320 -14.54 0.67 20.41
N ALA A 321 -13.42 0.08 19.98
CA ALA A 321 -13.43 -1.17 19.21
C ALA A 321 -14.21 -2.28 19.94
N ASP A 322 -13.92 -2.51 21.23
CA ASP A 322 -14.62 -3.50 22.04
C ASP A 322 -16.08 -3.11 22.32
N ARG A 323 -16.34 -1.81 22.57
CA ARG A 323 -17.72 -1.32 22.74
C ARG A 323 -18.58 -1.53 21.50
N ILE A 324 -17.99 -1.44 20.31
CA ILE A 324 -18.67 -1.74 19.05
C ILE A 324 -18.95 -3.24 18.97
N LYS A 325 -17.96 -4.10 19.24
CA LYS A 325 -18.14 -5.56 19.28
C LYS A 325 -19.26 -5.97 20.23
N ASP A 326 -19.29 -5.40 21.43
CA ASP A 326 -20.32 -5.68 22.43
C ASP A 326 -21.69 -5.18 21.99
N THR A 327 -21.80 -3.96 21.46
CA THR A 327 -23.06 -3.41 20.96
C THR A 327 -23.62 -4.23 19.79
N VAL A 328 -22.78 -4.61 18.84
CA VAL A 328 -23.18 -5.38 17.68
C VAL A 328 -23.65 -6.78 18.08
N ARG A 329 -23.01 -7.38 19.10
CA ARG A 329 -23.33 -8.74 19.57
C ARG A 329 -24.51 -8.82 20.54
N LYS A 330 -24.82 -7.76 21.28
CA LYS A 330 -26.02 -7.72 22.14
C LYS A 330 -27.23 -7.98 21.26
N GLN A 331 -27.92 -9.10 21.47
CA GLN A 331 -29.21 -9.35 20.84
C GLN A 331 -30.11 -8.15 21.17
N SER A 332 -30.71 -7.53 20.16
CA SER A 332 -31.73 -6.53 20.41
C SER A 332 -32.79 -7.14 21.33
N ASP A 333 -33.26 -6.34 22.28
CA ASP A 333 -34.46 -6.57 23.08
C ASP A 333 -35.48 -7.45 22.34
N ALA A 334 -36.11 -8.41 23.02
CA ALA A 334 -37.09 -9.34 22.42
C ALA A 334 -38.24 -8.62 21.67
N ASN A 335 -38.39 -7.31 21.89
CA ASN A 335 -39.36 -6.43 21.26
C ASN A 335 -38.90 -5.77 19.94
N LEU A 336 -37.60 -5.82 19.59
CA LEU A 336 -37.05 -5.08 18.44
C LEU A 336 -36.74 -5.94 17.20
N ASN A 337 -36.60 -7.28 17.31
CA ASN A 337 -36.33 -8.17 16.17
C ASN A 337 -35.16 -7.70 15.24
N VAL A 338 -34.12 -7.04 15.76
CA VAL A 338 -33.00 -6.53 14.95
C VAL A 338 -31.66 -7.10 15.42
N ASN A 339 -31.06 -7.99 14.64
CA ASN A 339 -29.72 -8.51 14.91
C ASN A 339 -28.65 -7.72 14.14
N TYR A 340 -27.82 -6.95 14.84
CA TYR A 340 -26.71 -6.21 14.23
C TYR A 340 -25.51 -7.09 13.88
N ASN A 341 -25.35 -8.26 14.52
CA ASN A 341 -24.22 -9.16 14.29
C ASN A 341 -24.38 -10.01 13.03
N ILE A 342 -25.34 -9.72 12.16
CA ILE A 342 -25.59 -10.44 10.91
C ILE A 342 -25.56 -9.44 9.76
N THR A 343 -24.86 -9.80 8.69
CA THR A 343 -24.83 -9.02 7.45
C THR A 343 -24.85 -9.92 6.22
N TYR A 344 -25.13 -9.32 5.06
CA TYR A 344 -25.27 -10.00 3.78
C TYR A 344 -24.04 -9.76 2.93
N VAL A 345 -23.21 -10.80 2.77
CA VAL A 345 -21.95 -10.74 2.01
C VAL A 345 -22.00 -11.76 0.91
N ASN A 346 -21.76 -11.33 -0.33
CA ASN A 346 -21.66 -12.21 -1.49
C ASN A 346 -22.85 -13.19 -1.60
N THR A 347 -24.06 -12.69 -1.34
CA THR A 347 -25.35 -13.41 -1.32
C THR A 347 -25.57 -14.42 -0.19
N VAL A 348 -24.73 -14.39 0.85
CA VAL A 348 -24.83 -15.28 2.02
C VAL A 348 -24.97 -14.44 3.28
N TRP A 349 -25.90 -14.81 4.14
CA TRP A 349 -26.06 -14.23 5.47
C TRP A 349 -25.04 -14.82 6.45
N ILE A 350 -24.17 -13.98 7.00
CA ILE A 350 -23.06 -14.40 7.87
C ILE A 350 -22.91 -13.48 9.08
N SER A 351 -22.31 -14.01 10.16
CA SER A 351 -22.05 -13.21 11.35
C SER A 351 -20.87 -12.25 11.14
N VAL A 352 -21.02 -11.03 11.65
CA VAL A 352 -19.99 -9.97 11.62
C VAL A 352 -18.84 -10.31 12.56
N PHE A 353 -19.17 -10.65 13.81
CA PHE A 353 -18.22 -11.10 14.82
C PHE A 353 -18.53 -12.53 15.23
N VAL A 354 -17.49 -13.37 15.27
CA VAL A 354 -17.55 -14.79 15.65
C VAL A 354 -16.82 -15.01 16.97
N ILE A 355 -17.33 -15.90 17.82
CA ILE A 355 -16.70 -16.18 19.13
C ILE A 355 -15.63 -17.25 18.95
N TYR A 356 -14.41 -16.94 19.39
CA TYR A 356 -13.30 -17.89 19.44
C TYR A 356 -12.55 -17.73 20.77
N ARG A 357 -12.31 -18.85 21.48
CA ARG A 357 -11.75 -18.84 22.85
C ARG A 357 -12.43 -17.81 23.77
N ARG A 358 -13.77 -17.79 23.76
CA ARG A 358 -14.63 -16.86 24.51
C ARG A 358 -14.49 -15.36 24.13
N LYS A 359 -13.63 -14.99 23.16
CA LYS A 359 -13.49 -13.61 22.66
C LYS A 359 -14.14 -13.43 21.27
N PRO A 360 -14.74 -12.26 20.98
CA PRO A 360 -15.25 -11.95 19.66
C PRO A 360 -14.14 -11.49 18.71
N TYR A 361 -14.11 -12.05 17.51
CA TYR A 361 -13.21 -11.64 16.42
C TYR A 361 -14.00 -11.34 15.16
N ALA A 362 -13.53 -10.40 14.35
CA ALA A 362 -14.20 -10.07 13.10
C ALA A 362 -14.13 -11.20 12.07
N ASN A 363 -15.23 -11.41 11.35
CA ASN A 363 -15.29 -12.36 10.25
C ASN A 363 -14.49 -11.82 9.04
N PRO A 364 -13.50 -12.57 8.53
CA PRO A 364 -12.61 -12.09 7.48
C PRO A 364 -13.34 -11.72 6.17
N ASP A 365 -14.41 -12.43 5.81
CA ASP A 365 -15.17 -12.14 4.60
C ASP A 365 -15.97 -10.83 4.73
N VAL A 366 -16.51 -10.57 5.92
CA VAL A 366 -17.20 -9.30 6.24
C VAL A 366 -16.21 -8.14 6.21
N VAL A 367 -15.05 -8.28 6.86
CA VAL A 367 -13.99 -7.27 6.86
C VAL A 367 -13.54 -6.94 5.44
N ARG A 368 -13.29 -7.97 4.62
CA ARG A 368 -12.84 -7.80 3.23
C ARG A 368 -13.83 -6.98 2.42
N ASP A 369 -15.09 -7.39 2.40
CA ASP A 369 -16.08 -6.83 1.48
C ASP A 369 -16.59 -5.47 1.96
N ILE A 370 -16.73 -5.24 3.29
CA ILE A 370 -17.06 -3.91 3.82
C ILE A 370 -15.90 -2.93 3.57
N ARG A 371 -14.65 -3.30 3.86
CA ARG A 371 -13.47 -2.45 3.59
C ARG A 371 -13.36 -2.08 2.11
N LYS A 372 -13.78 -2.97 1.21
CA LYS A 372 -13.77 -2.75 -0.24
C LYS A 372 -15.09 -2.18 -0.79
N LYS A 373 -16.06 -1.85 0.07
CA LYS A 373 -17.39 -1.33 -0.30
C LYS A 373 -18.13 -2.21 -1.32
N GLN A 374 -18.03 -3.53 -1.14
CA GLN A 374 -18.58 -4.55 -2.03
C GLN A 374 -19.83 -5.23 -1.48
N VAL A 375 -20.22 -4.88 -0.26
CA VAL A 375 -21.51 -5.31 0.30
C VAL A 375 -22.65 -4.54 -0.37
N THR A 376 -23.73 -5.24 -0.68
CA THR A 376 -24.94 -4.67 -1.27
C THR A 376 -26.13 -5.01 -0.40
N GLU A 377 -27.14 -4.14 -0.40
CA GLU A 377 -28.38 -4.43 0.33
C GLU A 377 -28.98 -5.77 -0.12
N PRO A 378 -29.41 -6.62 0.83
CA PRO A 378 -30.00 -7.90 0.50
C PRO A 378 -31.35 -7.73 -0.22
N PRO A 379 -31.71 -8.63 -1.16
CA PRO A 379 -33.07 -8.70 -1.66
C PRO A 379 -33.99 -9.19 -0.52
N LEU A 380 -34.84 -8.31 0.00
CA LEU A 380 -35.76 -8.62 1.10
C LEU A 380 -37.13 -9.04 0.57
N GLY A 381 -37.70 -10.11 1.15
CA GLY A 381 -39.11 -10.44 0.98
C GLY A 381 -40.01 -9.41 1.67
N LYS A 382 -41.29 -9.33 1.26
CA LYS A 382 -42.27 -8.44 1.91
C LYS A 382 -42.31 -8.70 3.43
N GLY A 383 -42.09 -7.65 4.22
CA GLY A 383 -42.17 -7.68 5.68
C GLY A 383 -40.86 -8.02 6.42
N MET A 384 -39.80 -8.43 5.72
CA MET A 384 -38.48 -8.63 6.33
C MET A 384 -37.81 -7.29 6.64
N LYS A 385 -37.37 -7.11 7.88
CA LYS A 385 -36.56 -5.96 8.31
C LYS A 385 -35.19 -6.45 8.74
N VAL A 386 -34.15 -5.80 8.25
CA VAL A 386 -32.75 -6.12 8.57
C VAL A 386 -32.01 -4.82 8.82
N ALA A 387 -31.07 -4.81 9.77
CA ALA A 387 -30.28 -3.61 10.06
C ALA A 387 -28.99 -3.54 9.24
N PHE A 388 -29.08 -3.84 7.94
CA PHE A 388 -27.91 -3.92 7.07
C PHE A 388 -27.06 -2.64 7.12
N LYS A 389 -27.68 -1.47 6.92
CA LYS A 389 -26.97 -0.18 6.96
C LYS A 389 -26.32 0.10 8.32
N THR A 390 -27.06 -0.11 9.42
CA THR A 390 -26.54 0.04 10.78
C THR A 390 -25.37 -0.88 11.06
N THR A 391 -25.44 -2.15 10.62
CA THR A 391 -24.35 -3.12 10.76
C THR A 391 -23.13 -2.71 9.96
N VAL A 392 -23.30 -2.28 8.71
CA VAL A 392 -22.18 -1.79 7.87
C VAL A 392 -21.51 -0.59 8.53
N GLU A 393 -22.27 0.39 9.01
CA GLU A 393 -21.72 1.56 9.69
C GLU A 393 -20.97 1.20 11.00
N PHE A 394 -21.45 0.23 11.78
CA PHE A 394 -20.71 -0.27 12.94
C PHE A 394 -19.36 -0.88 12.55
N VAL A 395 -19.31 -1.71 11.49
CA VAL A 395 -18.06 -2.33 11.04
C VAL A 395 -17.11 -1.30 10.44
N GLU A 396 -17.61 -0.35 9.65
CA GLU A 396 -16.79 0.75 9.14
C GLU A 396 -16.18 1.58 10.27
N LEU A 397 -16.97 1.89 11.29
CA LEU A 397 -16.50 2.58 12.48
C LEU A 397 -15.42 1.74 13.20
N TRP A 398 -15.66 0.45 13.43
CA TRP A 398 -14.68 -0.46 14.02
C TRP A 398 -13.36 -0.50 13.22
N LEU A 399 -13.43 -0.56 11.89
CA LEU A 399 -12.26 -0.49 11.01
C LEU A 399 -11.50 0.84 11.14
N VAL A 400 -12.21 1.98 11.24
CA VAL A 400 -11.54 3.28 11.47
C VAL A 400 -10.82 3.28 12.81
N THR A 401 -11.41 2.67 13.86
CA THR A 401 -10.76 2.52 15.18
C THR A 401 -9.48 1.71 15.07
N LEU A 402 -9.53 0.52 14.48
CA LEU A 402 -8.35 -0.35 14.38
C LEU A 402 -7.24 0.26 13.53
N ASN A 403 -7.59 0.95 12.44
CA ASN A 403 -6.61 1.65 11.60
C ASN A 403 -5.90 2.81 12.32
N MET A 404 -6.27 3.17 13.55
CA MET A 404 -5.50 4.17 14.33
C MET A 404 -4.12 3.68 14.74
N ILE A 405 -3.90 2.36 14.76
CA ILE A 405 -2.55 1.80 14.96
C ILE A 405 -1.74 1.79 13.66
N ASP A 406 -2.37 2.05 12.51
CA ASP A 406 -1.73 1.94 11.20
C ASP A 406 -0.54 2.89 11.11
N PHE A 407 0.66 2.31 11.19
CA PHE A 407 1.95 2.93 10.95
C PHE A 407 2.70 1.94 10.08
N VAL A 408 2.83 2.26 8.79
CA VAL A 408 3.49 1.33 7.86
C VAL A 408 5.00 1.47 8.06
N ALA A 409 5.53 0.76 9.06
CA ALA A 409 6.95 0.54 9.18
C ALA A 409 7.41 -0.36 8.02
N GLY A 410 8.43 0.08 7.26
CA GLY A 410 9.13 -0.75 6.27
C GLY A 410 10.09 -1.79 6.89
N PHE A 411 10.01 -1.97 8.20
CA PHE A 411 10.97 -2.69 9.03
C PHE A 411 10.27 -3.50 10.13
N LEU A 412 10.97 -4.49 10.67
CA LEU A 412 10.51 -5.26 11.82
C LEU A 412 10.88 -4.54 13.12
N ALA A 413 10.03 -4.62 14.15
CA ALA A 413 10.26 -3.97 15.44
C ALA A 413 11.63 -4.33 16.05
N LYS A 414 12.10 -5.57 15.86
CA LYS A 414 13.44 -6.02 16.29
C LYS A 414 14.61 -5.34 15.57
N GLU A 415 14.37 -4.74 14.40
CA GLU A 415 15.39 -4.02 13.61
C GLU A 415 15.54 -2.57 14.07
N PHE A 416 14.60 -2.05 14.86
CA PHE A 416 14.59 -0.66 15.32
C PHE A 416 15.81 -0.26 16.18
N PRO A 417 16.21 -1.00 17.24
CA PRO A 417 17.23 -0.52 18.17
C PRO A 417 18.59 -0.24 17.50
N ASP A 418 19.05 -1.13 16.62
CA ASP A 418 20.41 -1.08 16.08
C ASP A 418 20.46 -0.84 14.56
N GLN A 419 19.69 -1.62 13.79
CA GLN A 419 19.81 -1.62 12.33
C GLN A 419 19.26 -0.32 11.73
N LEU A 420 18.10 0.14 12.21
CA LEU A 420 17.47 1.34 11.68
C LEU A 420 18.27 2.60 12.00
N ALA A 421 18.83 2.69 13.21
CA ALA A 421 19.71 3.79 13.61
C ALA A 421 20.95 3.87 12.69
N THR A 422 21.60 2.71 12.49
CA THR A 422 22.78 2.59 11.62
C THR A 422 22.45 2.95 10.18
N TYR A 423 21.29 2.50 9.68
CA TYR A 423 20.83 2.77 8.32
C TYR A 423 20.55 4.27 8.10
N HIS A 424 19.93 4.96 9.07
CA HIS A 424 19.72 6.42 8.99
C HIS A 424 21.03 7.20 9.06
N ALA A 425 21.97 6.81 9.93
CA ALA A 425 23.29 7.45 10.01
C ALA A 425 24.08 7.27 8.70
N LEU A 426 24.02 6.07 8.11
CA LEU A 426 24.57 5.78 6.79
C LEU A 426 23.95 6.67 5.71
N ALA A 427 22.62 6.73 5.66
CA ALA A 427 21.87 7.54 4.70
C ALA A 427 22.24 9.03 4.82
N LEU A 428 22.32 9.55 6.04
CA LEU A 428 22.72 10.93 6.31
C LEU A 428 24.15 11.20 5.85
N SER A 429 25.09 10.30 6.14
CA SER A 429 26.47 10.40 5.67
C SER A 429 26.56 10.45 4.14
N ILE A 430 25.81 9.60 3.44
CA ILE A 430 25.74 9.62 1.97
C ILE A 430 25.11 10.93 1.50
N PHE A 431 23.98 11.32 2.07
CA PHE A 431 23.28 12.54 1.69
C PHE A 431 24.18 13.77 1.80
N SER A 432 24.96 13.90 2.88
CA SER A 432 25.90 15.01 3.08
C SER A 432 27.00 15.07 2.02
N THR A 433 27.43 13.93 1.46
CA THR A 433 28.42 13.93 0.35
C THR A 433 27.83 14.38 -0.99
N LEU A 434 26.51 14.46 -1.10
CA LEU A 434 25.80 14.88 -2.32
C LEU A 434 25.39 16.37 -2.28
N VAL A 435 25.74 17.10 -1.21
CA VAL A 435 25.48 18.53 -1.08
C VAL A 435 26.69 19.29 -1.64
N GLU A 436 26.47 20.25 -2.54
CA GLU A 436 27.53 21.15 -2.98
C GLU A 436 28.00 21.98 -1.77
N PRO A 437 29.31 22.11 -1.53
CA PRO A 437 29.80 23.01 -0.50
C PRO A 437 29.45 24.46 -0.88
N ASP A 438 29.12 25.28 0.11
CA ASP A 438 28.95 26.74 -0.03
C ASP A 438 30.19 27.45 0.57
N PRO A 439 30.97 28.23 -0.20
CA PRO A 439 30.80 28.52 -1.63
C PRO A 439 31.10 27.31 -2.54
N PRO A 440 30.52 27.25 -3.75
CA PRO A 440 30.72 26.17 -4.70
C PRO A 440 32.20 25.87 -4.92
N SER A 441 32.62 24.66 -4.55
CA SER A 441 33.99 24.20 -4.73
C SER A 441 34.28 23.95 -6.20
N THR A 442 35.49 24.29 -6.64
CA THR A 442 36.00 23.92 -7.98
C THR A 442 36.26 22.42 -8.12
N LYS A 443 36.27 21.68 -7.00
CA LYS A 443 36.39 20.22 -6.99
C LYS A 443 35.02 19.59 -6.78
N PRO A 444 34.61 18.62 -7.63
CA PRO A 444 33.37 17.90 -7.42
C PRO A 444 33.38 17.18 -6.07
N PRO A 445 32.21 16.97 -5.44
CA PRO A 445 32.13 16.23 -4.19
C PRO A 445 32.74 14.82 -4.34
N ALA A 446 33.50 14.40 -3.33
CA ALA A 446 34.07 13.06 -3.27
C ALA A 446 32.99 12.04 -2.90
N ILE A 447 32.26 11.54 -3.90
CA ILE A 447 31.19 10.56 -3.73
C ILE A 447 31.78 9.15 -3.64
N ASP A 448 31.47 8.43 -2.56
CA ASP A 448 31.70 6.98 -2.47
C ASP A 448 30.60 6.24 -3.23
N TRP A 449 30.87 5.98 -4.52
CA TRP A 449 29.90 5.39 -5.44
C TRP A 449 29.48 3.97 -5.06
N ASP A 450 30.40 3.13 -4.59
CA ASP A 450 30.08 1.75 -4.21
C ASP A 450 29.16 1.74 -2.97
N ARG A 451 29.41 2.63 -2.01
CA ARG A 451 28.55 2.82 -0.83
C ARG A 451 27.18 3.37 -1.19
N LEU A 452 27.11 4.35 -2.09
CA LEU A 452 25.84 4.91 -2.60
C LEU A 452 25.02 3.84 -3.33
N ILE A 453 25.64 3.10 -4.27
CA ILE A 453 24.97 2.02 -5.02
C ILE A 453 24.44 0.96 -4.05
N ARG A 454 25.24 0.55 -3.05
CA ARG A 454 24.79 -0.41 -2.05
C ARG A 454 23.59 0.12 -1.25
N PHE A 455 23.63 1.36 -0.80
CA PHE A 455 22.51 1.96 -0.08
C PHE A 455 21.22 1.99 -0.92
N LEU A 456 21.32 2.32 -2.21
CA LEU A 456 20.17 2.43 -3.11
C LEU A 456 19.64 1.07 -3.62
N THR A 457 20.36 -0.04 -3.43
CA THR A 457 19.96 -1.35 -3.99
C THR A 457 19.72 -2.45 -2.95
N TYR A 458 20.18 -2.25 -1.71
CA TYR A 458 20.02 -3.21 -0.62
C TYR A 458 18.91 -2.77 0.33
N ASP A 459 18.30 -3.76 1.00
CA ASP A 459 17.37 -3.48 2.08
C ASP A 459 18.05 -2.82 3.28
N MET A 460 17.27 -2.43 4.29
CA MET A 460 17.80 -1.74 5.47
C MET A 460 18.86 -2.53 6.25
N SER A 461 18.90 -3.86 6.12
CA SER A 461 19.93 -4.70 6.76
C SER A 461 21.27 -4.58 6.06
N GLN A 462 21.28 -4.05 4.83
CA GLN A 462 22.42 -3.92 3.93
C GLN A 462 23.06 -5.25 3.55
N LYS A 463 22.33 -6.37 3.70
CA LYS A 463 22.81 -7.73 3.39
C LYS A 463 22.20 -8.31 2.12
N ILE A 464 20.96 -7.95 1.81
CA ILE A 464 20.19 -8.53 0.71
C ILE A 464 19.80 -7.43 -0.27
N LYS A 465 20.10 -7.63 -1.56
CA LYS A 465 19.54 -6.81 -2.63
C LYS A 465 18.05 -7.08 -2.71
N ARG A 466 17.23 -6.05 -2.56
CA ARG A 466 15.78 -6.17 -2.64
C ARG A 466 15.22 -4.90 -3.24
N SER A 467 14.74 -5.00 -4.47
CA SER A 467 13.98 -3.93 -5.12
C SER A 467 12.63 -3.80 -4.42
N VAL A 468 12.27 -2.59 -3.99
CA VAL A 468 11.02 -2.30 -3.28
C VAL A 468 10.28 -1.20 -4.00
N LEU A 469 9.03 -1.47 -4.39
CA LEU A 469 8.14 -0.50 -5.03
C LEU A 469 7.97 0.74 -4.14
N GLY A 470 8.08 1.93 -4.70
CA GLY A 470 8.03 3.20 -3.97
C GLY A 470 9.40 3.67 -3.47
N ALA A 471 10.31 2.76 -3.15
CA ALA A 471 11.69 3.10 -2.81
C ALA A 471 12.54 3.24 -4.07
N THR A 472 13.67 3.93 -3.98
CA THR A 472 14.57 4.09 -5.13
C THR A 472 15.07 2.77 -5.67
N SER A 473 15.28 1.77 -4.81
CA SER A 473 15.73 0.42 -5.20
C SER A 473 14.90 -0.25 -6.32
N GLU A 474 13.66 0.17 -6.58
CA GLU A 474 12.87 -0.34 -7.70
C GLU A 474 13.50 -0.08 -9.07
N PHE A 475 14.43 0.88 -9.19
CA PHE A 475 15.12 1.13 -10.47
C PHE A 475 15.81 -0.13 -10.99
N THR A 476 16.26 -1.01 -10.08
CA THR A 476 16.90 -2.29 -10.42
C THR A 476 15.94 -3.29 -11.08
N PHE A 477 14.63 -3.12 -10.92
CA PHE A 477 13.64 -3.90 -11.64
C PHE A 477 13.43 -3.33 -13.04
N TYR A 478 13.04 -2.05 -13.13
CA TYR A 478 12.68 -1.40 -14.40
C TYR A 478 13.86 -1.24 -15.37
N ALA A 479 15.01 -0.74 -14.89
CA ALA A 479 16.14 -0.45 -15.76
C ALA A 479 16.74 -1.72 -16.37
N TYR A 480 16.87 -2.79 -15.59
CA TYR A 480 17.47 -4.05 -16.06
C TYR A 480 16.47 -4.93 -16.83
N ALA A 481 15.18 -4.91 -16.50
CA ALA A 481 14.17 -5.57 -17.33
C ALA A 481 14.18 -5.02 -18.76
N SER A 482 14.43 -3.71 -18.93
CA SER A 482 14.49 -3.06 -20.24
C SER A 482 15.71 -3.42 -21.10
N ASP A 483 16.68 -4.18 -20.57
CA ASP A 483 17.81 -4.69 -21.35
C ASP A 483 17.40 -5.79 -22.36
N TRP A 484 16.20 -6.35 -22.21
CA TRP A 484 15.72 -7.49 -22.98
C TRP A 484 14.51 -7.11 -23.82
N MET A 485 14.42 -7.62 -25.05
CA MET A 485 13.23 -7.39 -25.88
C MET A 485 12.01 -8.20 -25.42
N ASP A 486 12.27 -9.43 -24.98
CA ASP A 486 11.25 -10.41 -24.60
C ASP A 486 11.33 -10.69 -23.11
N GLN A 487 10.19 -10.66 -22.42
CA GLN A 487 10.10 -10.89 -20.98
C GLN A 487 8.77 -11.56 -20.59
N ILE A 488 8.83 -12.37 -19.54
CA ILE A 488 7.66 -12.91 -18.85
C ILE A 488 7.50 -12.12 -17.54
N PHE A 489 6.46 -11.31 -17.44
CA PHE A 489 6.10 -10.62 -16.21
C PHE A 489 5.15 -11.48 -15.38
N VAL A 490 5.44 -11.67 -14.10
CA VAL A 490 4.55 -12.34 -13.16
C VAL A 490 4.21 -11.37 -12.04
N ALA A 491 2.94 -11.06 -11.87
CA ALA A 491 2.41 -10.29 -10.75
C ALA A 491 1.73 -11.25 -9.77
N MET A 492 2.30 -11.39 -8.57
CA MET A 492 1.79 -12.30 -7.53
C MET A 492 1.23 -11.50 -6.36
N ASP A 493 -0.09 -11.45 -6.23
CA ASP A 493 -0.80 -10.73 -5.16
C ASP A 493 -1.10 -11.69 -3.98
N ILE A 494 -0.68 -11.31 -2.78
CA ILE A 494 -0.83 -12.10 -1.56
C ILE A 494 -2.29 -12.04 -1.09
N ARG A 495 -3.00 -13.17 -1.14
CA ARG A 495 -4.41 -13.22 -0.72
C ARG A 495 -4.59 -12.80 0.73
N ASP A 496 -5.62 -11.98 0.95
CA ASP A 496 -6.12 -11.55 2.27
C ASP A 496 -5.10 -10.90 3.21
N LEU A 497 -3.96 -10.40 2.70
CA LEU A 497 -2.96 -9.72 3.53
C LEU A 497 -3.56 -8.56 4.35
N GLY A 498 -4.42 -7.76 3.72
CA GLY A 498 -5.11 -6.66 4.41
C GLY A 498 -6.17 -7.11 5.41
N VAL A 499 -6.68 -8.34 5.33
CA VAL A 499 -7.62 -8.91 6.31
C VAL A 499 -6.84 -9.44 7.51
N GLU A 500 -5.75 -10.16 7.27
CA GLU A 500 -4.83 -10.61 8.32
C GLU A 500 -4.29 -9.44 9.14
N LEU A 501 -3.92 -8.34 8.49
CA LEU A 501 -3.48 -7.11 9.16
C LEU A 501 -4.54 -6.57 10.13
N MET A 502 -5.83 -6.57 9.77
CA MET A 502 -6.89 -6.09 10.67
C MET A 502 -7.01 -6.94 11.92
N THR A 503 -6.76 -8.24 11.83
CA THR A 503 -6.73 -9.11 13.01
C THR A 503 -5.53 -8.83 13.90
N HIS A 504 -4.37 -8.54 13.33
CA HIS A 504 -3.22 -8.10 14.14
C HIS A 504 -3.51 -6.77 14.83
N TYR A 505 -4.18 -5.85 14.14
CA TYR A 505 -4.58 -4.57 14.73
C TYR A 505 -5.62 -4.77 15.84
N GLU A 506 -6.55 -5.73 15.69
CA GLU A 506 -7.49 -6.12 16.75
C GLU A 506 -6.77 -6.64 18.00
N ILE A 507 -5.79 -7.54 17.85
CA ILE A 507 -5.01 -8.06 18.98
C ILE A 507 -4.17 -6.95 19.64
N ALA A 508 -3.50 -6.14 18.84
CA ALA A 508 -2.70 -5.02 19.34
C ALA A 508 -3.58 -3.96 20.04
N ASN A 509 -4.84 -3.81 19.61
CA ASN A 509 -5.82 -2.95 20.27
C ASN A 509 -6.09 -3.37 21.70
N GLU A 510 -6.38 -4.65 21.94
CA GLU A 510 -6.61 -5.19 23.30
C GLU A 510 -5.40 -4.87 24.20
N ILE A 511 -4.18 -5.20 23.75
CA ILE A 511 -2.95 -4.97 24.53
C ILE A 511 -2.74 -3.49 24.84
N ILE A 512 -2.83 -2.62 23.83
CA ILE A 512 -2.60 -1.17 24.02
C ILE A 512 -3.59 -0.58 25.01
N VAL A 513 -4.86 -0.99 24.94
CA VAL A 513 -5.94 -0.48 25.79
C VAL A 513 -5.82 -1.01 27.22
N ASP A 514 -5.59 -2.32 27.39
CA ASP A 514 -5.55 -2.98 28.70
C ASP A 514 -4.31 -2.56 29.49
N ASP A 515 -3.14 -2.57 28.86
CA ASP A 515 -1.87 -2.14 29.48
C ASP A 515 -1.71 -0.61 29.49
N LYS A 516 -2.65 0.12 28.86
CA LYS A 516 -2.66 1.59 28.74
C LYS A 516 -1.32 2.11 28.19
N LEU A 517 -0.78 1.46 27.16
CA LEU A 517 0.56 1.72 26.63
C LEU A 517 0.71 3.18 26.18
N ARG A 518 1.89 3.75 26.45
CA ARG A 518 2.24 5.15 26.15
C ARG A 518 3.68 5.25 25.64
N ASP A 519 4.02 6.42 25.11
CA ASP A 519 5.39 6.81 24.75
C ASP A 519 6.10 5.72 23.90
N ALA A 520 7.32 5.33 24.29
CA ALA A 520 8.10 4.30 23.62
C ALA A 520 7.40 2.93 23.56
N LYS A 521 6.62 2.56 24.58
CA LYS A 521 5.89 1.27 24.59
C LYS A 521 4.77 1.27 23.55
N LEU A 522 4.02 2.38 23.45
CA LEU A 522 3.00 2.55 22.41
C LEU A 522 3.61 2.52 21.01
N MET A 523 4.75 3.20 20.82
CA MET A 523 5.50 3.17 19.57
C MET A 523 5.94 1.74 19.22
N GLN A 524 6.51 1.00 20.16
CA GLN A 524 6.95 -0.38 19.94
C GLN A 524 5.77 -1.31 19.61
N ALA A 525 4.66 -1.23 20.35
CA ALA A 525 3.46 -2.00 20.06
C ALA A 525 2.90 -1.69 18.67
N THR A 526 3.00 -0.43 18.23
CA THR A 526 2.64 -0.02 16.88
C THR A 526 3.52 -0.72 15.82
N PHE A 527 4.84 -0.78 16.02
CA PHE A 527 5.73 -1.49 15.08
C PHE A 527 5.40 -2.98 15.03
N MET A 528 5.23 -3.60 16.19
CA MET A 528 4.95 -5.04 16.29
C MET A 528 3.62 -5.44 15.65
N ALA A 529 2.63 -4.54 15.64
CA ALA A 529 1.36 -4.78 14.94
C ALA A 529 1.54 -4.95 13.41
N GLY A 530 2.59 -4.35 12.83
CA GLY A 530 2.92 -4.45 11.41
C GLY A 530 3.92 -5.56 11.04
N ASP A 531 4.68 -6.08 12.01
CA ASP A 531 5.80 -7.02 11.79
C ASP A 531 5.42 -8.18 10.89
N LEU A 532 4.24 -8.74 11.07
CA LEU A 532 3.84 -10.00 10.46
C LEU A 532 3.52 -9.84 8.98
N THR A 533 3.02 -8.66 8.63
CA THR A 533 2.83 -8.28 7.24
C THR A 533 4.18 -8.04 6.58
N VAL A 534 5.13 -7.40 7.28
CA VAL A 534 6.49 -7.21 6.77
C VAL A 534 7.22 -8.55 6.62
N GLU A 535 7.15 -9.44 7.62
CA GLU A 535 7.72 -10.79 7.58
C GLU A 535 7.14 -11.61 6.45
N ARG A 536 5.81 -11.66 6.33
CA ARG A 536 5.14 -12.41 5.26
C ARG A 536 5.56 -11.92 3.89
N LYS A 537 5.65 -10.61 3.69
CA LYS A 537 6.13 -9.99 2.44
C LYS A 537 7.57 -10.39 2.11
N ARG A 538 8.48 -10.28 3.08
CA ARG A 538 9.90 -10.64 2.90
C ARG A 538 10.07 -12.14 2.65
N VAL A 539 9.38 -13.00 3.40
CA VAL A 539 9.40 -14.46 3.18
C VAL A 539 8.83 -14.83 1.82
N THR A 540 7.74 -14.19 1.39
CA THR A 540 7.18 -14.41 0.05
C THR A 540 8.18 -14.02 -1.03
N TYR A 541 8.83 -12.86 -0.90
CA TYR A 541 9.89 -12.43 -1.81
C TYR A 541 11.03 -13.46 -1.88
N ASP A 542 11.55 -13.87 -0.72
CA ASP A 542 12.69 -14.80 -0.63
C ASP A 542 12.32 -16.17 -1.20
N ALA A 543 11.08 -16.64 -0.97
CA ALA A 543 10.55 -17.88 -1.52
C ALA A 543 10.40 -17.83 -3.05
N VAL A 544 9.91 -16.72 -3.60
CA VAL A 544 9.84 -16.49 -5.05
C VAL A 544 11.26 -16.56 -5.65
N VAL A 545 12.22 -15.82 -5.09
CA VAL A 545 13.61 -15.81 -5.57
C VAL A 545 14.21 -17.22 -5.51
N ALA A 546 13.98 -17.97 -4.41
CA ALA A 546 14.48 -19.33 -4.24
C ALA A 546 13.93 -20.30 -5.30
N VAL A 547 12.61 -20.29 -5.54
CA VAL A 547 12.00 -21.15 -6.57
C VAL A 547 12.55 -20.83 -7.95
N PHE A 548 12.59 -19.55 -8.35
CA PHE A 548 13.17 -19.16 -9.64
C PHE A 548 14.64 -19.56 -9.78
N ARG A 549 15.41 -19.54 -8.69
CA ARG A 549 16.81 -19.98 -8.65
C ARG A 549 16.94 -21.50 -8.83
N ASP A 550 16.00 -22.29 -8.33
CA ASP A 550 16.01 -23.73 -8.56
C ASP A 550 15.65 -24.08 -10.00
N TYR A 551 14.72 -23.36 -10.62
CA TYR A 551 14.43 -23.51 -12.05
C TYR A 551 15.54 -22.98 -12.95
N TYR A 552 16.27 -21.95 -12.52
CA TYR A 552 17.49 -21.50 -13.19
C TYR A 552 18.51 -22.65 -13.34
N LYS A 553 18.78 -23.38 -12.25
CA LYS A 553 19.69 -24.54 -12.26
C LYS A 553 19.23 -25.63 -13.23
N LYS A 554 17.91 -25.89 -13.31
CA LYS A 554 17.33 -26.84 -14.27
C LYS A 554 17.57 -26.39 -15.71
N LEU A 555 17.36 -25.10 -16.00
CA LEU A 555 17.56 -24.50 -17.33
C LEU A 555 19.02 -24.48 -17.80
N LEU A 556 19.99 -24.52 -16.88
CA LEU A 556 21.41 -24.72 -17.24
C LEU A 556 21.69 -26.10 -17.86
N SER A 557 20.88 -27.11 -17.51
CA SER A 557 21.03 -28.49 -17.96
C SER A 557 20.08 -28.90 -19.10
N ALA A 558 18.97 -28.17 -19.29
CA ALA A 558 17.97 -28.42 -20.31
C ALA A 558 17.54 -27.09 -20.96
N SER A 559 17.68 -26.99 -22.28
CA SER A 559 17.37 -25.75 -22.99
C SER A 559 15.87 -25.41 -22.91
N GLY A 560 15.53 -24.24 -22.38
CA GLY A 560 14.18 -23.66 -22.44
C GLY A 560 13.87 -22.94 -23.76
N ALA A 561 14.80 -22.93 -24.72
CA ALA A 561 14.70 -22.13 -25.93
C ALA A 561 13.53 -22.53 -26.84
N GLY A 562 13.22 -23.83 -26.94
CA GLY A 562 12.09 -24.30 -27.76
C GLY A 562 10.75 -23.76 -27.27
N ALA A 563 10.46 -23.92 -25.98
CA ALA A 563 9.23 -23.39 -25.39
C ALA A 563 9.17 -21.86 -25.40
N ALA A 564 10.31 -21.19 -25.23
CA ALA A 564 10.39 -19.75 -25.40
C ALA A 564 10.06 -19.34 -26.85
N GLN A 565 10.57 -20.06 -27.85
CA GLN A 565 10.29 -19.79 -29.27
C GLN A 565 8.80 -20.01 -29.59
N ASP A 566 8.20 -21.07 -29.06
CA ASP A 566 6.77 -21.35 -29.23
C ASP A 566 5.89 -20.28 -28.57
N LEU A 567 6.32 -19.77 -27.42
CA LEU A 567 5.56 -18.80 -26.65
C LEU A 567 5.66 -17.39 -27.23
N PHE A 568 6.80 -17.00 -27.83
CA PHE A 568 7.08 -15.65 -28.34
C PHE A 568 7.11 -15.54 -29.89
N SER A 569 6.82 -16.63 -30.62
CA SER A 569 6.78 -16.70 -32.10
C SER A 569 5.81 -15.68 -32.74
N PRO A 570 6.14 -15.07 -33.90
CA PRO A 570 7.12 -15.53 -34.91
C PRO A 570 8.53 -14.92 -34.84
N ALA A 571 8.83 -14.04 -33.87
CA ALA A 571 10.16 -13.45 -33.78
C ALA A 571 11.19 -14.49 -33.28
N PRO A 572 12.38 -14.62 -33.88
CA PRO A 572 13.45 -15.42 -33.31
C PRO A 572 13.92 -14.80 -31.99
N LEU A 573 14.04 -15.61 -30.94
CA LEU A 573 14.52 -15.16 -29.63
C LEU A 573 15.85 -14.40 -29.74
N GLU A 574 15.97 -13.31 -28.98
CA GLU A 574 17.15 -12.44 -28.97
C GLU A 574 18.43 -13.18 -28.53
N THR A 575 18.31 -14.12 -27.59
CA THR A 575 19.44 -14.87 -27.02
C THR A 575 19.35 -16.37 -27.28
N SER A 576 20.49 -16.94 -27.68
CA SER A 576 20.66 -18.40 -27.77
C SER A 576 21.09 -19.04 -26.44
N ARG A 577 21.34 -18.24 -25.40
CA ARG A 577 21.85 -18.69 -24.10
C ARG A 577 21.19 -17.94 -22.94
N LEU A 578 20.91 -18.67 -21.87
CA LEU A 578 20.45 -18.13 -20.60
C LEU A 578 21.56 -17.27 -19.95
N PRO A 579 21.30 -16.00 -19.57
CA PRO A 579 22.26 -15.16 -18.87
C PRO A 579 22.44 -15.60 -17.40
N ASP A 580 23.28 -14.88 -16.64
CA ASP A 580 23.42 -15.12 -15.20
C ASP A 580 22.09 -14.87 -14.46
N PHE A 581 21.89 -15.51 -13.29
CA PHE A 581 20.62 -15.45 -12.57
C PHE A 581 20.10 -14.02 -12.37
N ASP A 582 20.96 -13.12 -11.86
CA ASP A 582 20.62 -11.72 -11.56
C ASP A 582 20.24 -10.90 -12.82
N GLN A 583 20.67 -11.33 -14.01
CA GLN A 583 20.28 -10.74 -15.30
C GLN A 583 19.03 -11.41 -15.88
N SER A 584 18.84 -12.70 -15.60
CA SER A 584 17.72 -13.49 -16.10
C SER A 584 16.42 -13.27 -15.33
N ILE A 585 16.50 -12.82 -14.08
CA ILE A 585 15.38 -12.62 -13.17
C ILE A 585 15.56 -11.31 -12.40
N GLN A 586 14.56 -10.43 -12.49
CA GLN A 586 14.43 -9.27 -11.61
C GLN A 586 13.17 -9.42 -10.76
N VAL A 587 13.29 -9.23 -9.44
CA VAL A 587 12.17 -9.38 -8.49
C VAL A 587 12.01 -8.10 -7.69
N MET A 588 10.78 -7.59 -7.64
CA MET A 588 10.41 -6.41 -6.88
C MET A 588 9.31 -6.72 -5.86
N LEU A 589 9.53 -6.27 -4.62
CA LEU A 589 8.55 -6.34 -3.55
C LEU A 589 7.61 -5.13 -3.62
N GLY A 590 6.31 -5.39 -3.79
CA GLY A 590 5.23 -4.40 -3.79
C GLY A 590 4.57 -4.19 -2.43
N GLY A 591 3.37 -3.61 -2.47
CA GLY A 591 2.56 -3.35 -1.28
C GLY A 591 1.99 -4.64 -0.70
N ASP A 592 1.11 -5.31 -1.46
CA ASP A 592 0.61 -6.66 -1.22
C ASP A 592 1.03 -7.64 -2.33
N GLU A 593 1.88 -7.22 -3.28
CA GLU A 593 2.34 -8.02 -4.40
C GLU A 593 3.84 -8.29 -4.43
N VAL A 594 4.25 -9.31 -5.18
CA VAL A 594 5.62 -9.53 -5.66
C VAL A 594 5.60 -9.58 -7.18
N PHE A 595 6.43 -8.76 -7.81
CA PHE A 595 6.59 -8.69 -9.25
C PHE A 595 7.86 -9.40 -9.68
N VAL A 596 7.79 -10.15 -10.77
CA VAL A 596 8.94 -10.81 -11.40
C VAL A 596 8.98 -10.41 -12.87
N ALA A 597 10.14 -9.99 -13.35
CA ALA A 597 10.49 -9.99 -14.77
C ALA A 597 11.43 -11.17 -15.00
N ALA A 598 11.01 -12.11 -15.84
CA ALA A 598 11.76 -13.32 -16.11
C ALA A 598 12.10 -13.48 -17.60
N HIS A 599 13.32 -13.92 -17.86
CA HIS A 599 13.79 -14.25 -19.19
C HIS A 599 12.86 -15.29 -19.87
N PRO A 600 12.63 -15.21 -21.20
CA PRO A 600 11.71 -16.11 -21.93
C PRO A 600 11.96 -17.60 -21.72
N PHE A 601 13.20 -18.01 -21.44
CA PHE A 601 13.58 -19.42 -21.25
C PHE A 601 12.83 -20.10 -20.10
N TYR A 602 12.26 -19.33 -19.18
CA TYR A 602 11.42 -19.86 -18.10
C TYR A 602 10.02 -20.33 -18.57
N ALA A 603 9.63 -20.05 -19.83
CA ALA A 603 8.32 -20.34 -20.42
C ALA A 603 7.78 -21.75 -20.10
N GLN A 604 8.58 -22.79 -20.36
CA GLN A 604 8.16 -24.19 -20.12
C GLN A 604 7.90 -24.52 -18.65
N HIS A 605 8.43 -23.72 -17.73
CA HIS A 605 8.38 -23.99 -16.30
C HIS A 605 7.40 -23.10 -15.55
N ILE A 606 6.78 -22.09 -16.20
CA ILE A 606 5.87 -21.16 -15.51
C ILE A 606 4.76 -21.87 -14.70
N PRO A 607 4.04 -22.89 -15.22
CA PRO A 607 3.03 -23.59 -14.42
C PRO A 607 3.63 -24.23 -13.15
N ALA A 608 4.77 -24.90 -13.30
CA ALA A 608 5.45 -25.58 -12.20
C ALA A 608 6.07 -24.60 -11.20
N ILE A 609 6.62 -23.48 -11.66
CA ILE A 609 7.11 -22.38 -10.81
C ILE A 609 5.98 -21.82 -9.96
N ILE A 610 4.84 -21.49 -10.58
CA ILE A 610 3.68 -20.94 -9.85
C ILE A 610 3.16 -21.97 -8.84
N SER A 611 3.08 -23.24 -9.24
CA SER A 611 2.69 -24.34 -8.34
C SER A 611 3.63 -24.45 -7.13
N ASP A 612 4.95 -24.48 -7.37
CA ASP A 612 5.97 -24.63 -6.34
C ASP A 612 6.03 -23.43 -5.40
N ILE A 613 5.83 -22.20 -5.93
CA ILE A 613 5.69 -20.99 -5.12
C ILE A 613 4.43 -21.09 -4.25
N ASN A 614 3.30 -21.51 -4.79
CA ASN A 614 2.07 -21.64 -4.00
C ASN A 614 2.16 -22.76 -2.95
N ALA A 615 3.01 -23.76 -3.17
CA ALA A 615 3.31 -24.83 -2.20
C ALA A 615 4.27 -24.38 -1.08
N GLN A 616 5.01 -23.28 -1.26
CA GLN A 616 5.82 -22.70 -0.19
C GLN A 616 4.93 -22.29 0.99
N THR A 617 5.51 -22.29 2.19
CA THR A 617 4.76 -21.97 3.40
C THR A 617 5.34 -20.79 4.15
N TYR A 618 4.46 -19.96 4.70
CA TYR A 618 4.79 -19.00 5.73
C TYR A 618 4.17 -19.48 7.03
N ARG A 619 5.04 -19.81 8.00
CA ARG A 619 4.63 -20.38 9.29
C ARG A 619 3.66 -21.57 9.10
N GLY A 620 4.00 -22.54 8.25
CA GLY A 620 3.20 -23.77 8.04
C GLY A 620 1.84 -23.61 7.36
N ASN A 621 1.52 -22.43 6.81
CA ASN A 621 0.39 -22.23 5.90
C ASN A 621 0.91 -21.91 4.50
N PRO A 622 0.25 -22.35 3.41
CA PRO A 622 0.63 -21.97 2.05
C PRO A 622 0.70 -20.45 1.89
N LEU A 623 1.61 -19.95 1.02
CA LEU A 623 1.73 -18.51 0.76
C LEU A 623 0.43 -17.88 0.23
N ASN A 624 -0.41 -18.69 -0.43
CA ASN A 624 -1.73 -18.31 -0.96
C ASN A 624 -1.66 -17.10 -1.90
N LEU A 625 -1.02 -17.27 -3.05
CA LEU A 625 -0.82 -16.20 -4.01
C LEU A 625 -1.82 -16.27 -5.17
N ARG A 626 -2.18 -15.11 -5.72
CA ARG A 626 -2.84 -14.98 -7.02
C ARG A 626 -1.80 -14.57 -8.05
N ALA A 627 -1.53 -15.46 -9.01
CA ALA A 627 -0.54 -15.21 -10.05
C ALA A 627 -1.21 -14.76 -11.36
N GLY A 628 -0.86 -13.55 -11.79
CA GLY A 628 -1.13 -13.04 -13.14
C GLY A 628 0.17 -13.04 -13.95
N VAL A 629 0.12 -13.51 -15.19
CA VAL A 629 1.28 -13.58 -16.09
C VAL A 629 1.02 -12.68 -17.29
N GLY A 630 1.98 -11.81 -17.61
CA GLY A 630 1.96 -10.94 -18.78
C GLY A 630 3.18 -11.25 -19.65
N LEU A 631 2.95 -11.67 -20.88
CA LEU A 631 4.03 -11.85 -21.85
C LEU A 631 4.31 -10.53 -22.55
N SER A 632 5.57 -10.20 -22.75
CA SER A 632 6.02 -8.99 -23.41
C SER A 632 7.02 -9.29 -24.51
N SER A 633 6.76 -8.78 -25.72
CA SER A 633 7.69 -8.79 -26.84
C SER A 633 7.71 -7.41 -27.49
N ALA A 634 8.89 -6.81 -27.60
CA ALA A 634 9.07 -5.51 -28.24
C ALA A 634 9.34 -5.66 -29.75
N GLU A 635 8.85 -4.70 -30.55
CA GLU A 635 9.19 -4.66 -31.97
C GLU A 635 10.69 -4.38 -32.14
N ARG A 636 11.32 -5.11 -33.05
CA ARG A 636 12.75 -4.93 -33.35
C ARG A 636 12.95 -3.68 -34.20
N THR A 637 13.82 -2.79 -33.75
CA THR A 637 14.20 -1.61 -34.55
C THR A 637 15.02 -2.06 -35.78
N PRO A 638 14.69 -1.64 -37.03
CA PRO A 638 15.35 -2.12 -38.25
C PRO A 638 16.86 -1.88 -38.30
N GLY A 639 17.62 -2.84 -38.86
CA GLY A 639 19.01 -2.63 -39.30
C GLY A 639 20.16 -3.12 -38.41
N ARG A 640 19.91 -3.82 -37.28
CA ARG A 640 21.01 -4.30 -36.40
C ARG A 640 20.76 -5.69 -35.81
N ARG A 641 21.81 -6.52 -35.70
CA ARG A 641 21.85 -7.68 -34.78
C ARG A 641 21.92 -7.11 -33.36
N VAL A 642 20.89 -7.32 -32.56
CA VAL A 642 20.80 -6.73 -31.21
C VAL A 642 21.85 -7.41 -30.32
N PRO A 643 22.79 -6.67 -29.71
CA PRO A 643 23.72 -7.22 -28.74
C PRO A 643 23.12 -7.17 -27.33
N GLN A 644 23.82 -7.76 -26.35
CA GLN A 644 23.54 -7.70 -24.90
C GLN A 644 23.45 -6.27 -24.29
N ASN A 645 23.40 -5.22 -25.11
CA ASN A 645 23.24 -3.82 -24.78
C ASN A 645 22.31 -3.16 -25.83
N PRO A 646 20.99 -3.07 -25.59
CA PRO A 646 20.08 -2.44 -26.55
C PRO A 646 20.41 -0.95 -26.71
N THR A 647 20.17 -0.41 -27.91
CA THR A 647 20.23 1.05 -28.14
C THR A 647 19.13 1.75 -27.35
N ASP A 648 19.26 3.06 -27.13
CA ASP A 648 18.23 3.86 -26.44
C ASP A 648 16.86 3.75 -27.12
N GLU A 649 16.84 3.69 -28.45
CA GLU A 649 15.62 3.48 -29.24
C GLU A 649 14.99 2.10 -28.96
N GLN A 650 15.79 1.03 -28.98
CA GLN A 650 15.28 -0.32 -28.69
C GLN A 650 14.83 -0.41 -27.22
N ARG A 651 15.56 0.20 -26.30
CA ARG A 651 15.20 0.24 -24.88
C ARG A 651 13.86 0.93 -24.66
N LYS A 652 13.58 2.06 -25.33
CA LYS A 652 12.26 2.71 -25.26
C LYS A 652 11.15 1.81 -25.79
N ALA A 653 11.40 1.06 -26.86
CA ALA A 653 10.45 0.07 -27.36
C ALA A 653 10.20 -1.07 -26.35
N ASN A 654 11.26 -1.59 -25.72
CA ASN A 654 11.19 -2.58 -24.66
C ASN A 654 10.35 -2.07 -23.49
N GLN A 655 10.64 -0.87 -22.98
CA GLN A 655 9.91 -0.24 -21.88
C GLN A 655 8.41 -0.13 -22.19
N ALA A 656 8.02 0.30 -23.39
CA ALA A 656 6.61 0.40 -23.79
C ALA A 656 5.91 -0.96 -23.81
N ALA A 657 6.55 -1.99 -24.37
CA ALA A 657 5.99 -3.34 -24.43
C ALA A 657 5.86 -3.97 -23.03
N HIS A 658 6.86 -3.75 -22.18
CA HIS A 658 6.92 -4.28 -20.81
C HIS A 658 5.91 -3.61 -19.90
N ASP A 659 5.73 -2.30 -20.02
CA ASP A 659 4.72 -1.55 -19.28
C ASP A 659 3.31 -2.12 -19.52
N GLY A 660 2.97 -2.37 -20.80
CA GLY A 660 1.70 -2.99 -21.16
C GLY A 660 1.54 -4.41 -20.61
N ALA A 661 2.62 -5.20 -20.55
CA ALA A 661 2.59 -6.56 -20.03
C ALA A 661 2.42 -6.60 -18.51
N ILE A 662 3.10 -5.72 -17.75
CA ILE A 662 2.92 -5.59 -16.30
C ILE A 662 1.47 -5.20 -15.99
N ARG A 663 0.92 -4.22 -16.71
CA ARG A 663 -0.49 -3.80 -16.55
C ARG A 663 -1.45 -4.95 -16.84
N ALA A 664 -1.20 -5.72 -17.89
CA ALA A 664 -2.02 -6.87 -18.25
C ALA A 664 -1.96 -7.97 -17.17
N ALA A 665 -0.76 -8.30 -16.68
CA ALA A 665 -0.55 -9.25 -15.59
C ALA A 665 -1.36 -8.85 -14.34
N SER A 666 -1.25 -7.59 -13.90
CA SER A 666 -2.00 -7.08 -12.75
C SER A 666 -3.52 -7.06 -13.00
N ALA A 667 -3.97 -6.69 -14.20
CA ALA A 667 -5.39 -6.66 -14.54
C ALA A 667 -6.03 -8.06 -14.52
N THR A 668 -5.26 -9.13 -14.82
CA THR A 668 -5.76 -10.51 -14.74
C THR A 668 -6.20 -10.92 -13.33
N HIS A 669 -5.68 -10.27 -12.28
CA HIS A 669 -6.10 -10.55 -10.91
C HIS A 669 -7.59 -10.31 -10.69
N LYS A 670 -8.25 -9.44 -11.48
CA LYS A 670 -9.70 -9.25 -11.38
C LYS A 670 -10.47 -10.55 -11.68
N VAL A 671 -10.04 -11.31 -12.69
CA VAL A 671 -10.64 -12.61 -13.04
C VAL A 671 -10.41 -13.62 -11.93
N LEU A 672 -9.18 -13.70 -11.40
CA LEU A 672 -8.88 -14.60 -10.28
C LEU A 672 -9.65 -14.22 -9.00
N LYS A 673 -9.80 -12.91 -8.72
CA LYS A 673 -10.60 -12.40 -7.60
C LYS A 673 -12.08 -12.75 -7.75
N SER A 674 -12.65 -12.75 -8.96
CA SER A 674 -14.05 -13.14 -9.15
C SER A 674 -14.27 -14.63 -8.92
N LEU A 675 -13.36 -15.49 -9.40
CA LEU A 675 -13.40 -16.93 -9.13
C LEU A 675 -13.21 -17.25 -7.65
N GLU A 676 -12.29 -16.55 -6.97
CA GLU A 676 -12.07 -16.67 -5.53
C GLU A 676 -13.33 -16.30 -4.73
N ARG A 677 -14.03 -15.22 -5.09
CA ARG A 677 -15.31 -14.87 -4.46
C ARG A 677 -16.36 -15.94 -4.67
N LEU A 678 -16.44 -16.51 -5.87
CA LEU A 678 -17.39 -17.58 -6.15
C LEU A 678 -17.06 -18.84 -5.34
N HIS A 679 -15.78 -19.21 -5.24
CA HIS A 679 -15.32 -20.30 -4.38
C HIS A 679 -15.73 -20.10 -2.92
N ARG A 680 -15.43 -18.93 -2.35
CA ARG A 680 -15.79 -18.61 -0.96
C ARG A 680 -17.30 -18.59 -0.72
N ARG A 681 -18.09 -18.09 -1.67
CA ARG A 681 -19.56 -18.15 -1.59
C ARG A 681 -20.03 -19.59 -1.41
N ILE A 682 -19.50 -20.50 -2.21
CA ILE A 682 -19.86 -21.92 -2.16
C ILE A 682 -19.38 -22.52 -0.83
N GLU A 683 -18.16 -22.24 -0.39
CA GLU A 683 -17.68 -22.68 0.94
C GLU A 683 -18.58 -22.21 2.09
N LEU A 684 -19.02 -20.95 2.07
CA LEU A 684 -19.91 -20.41 3.11
C LEU A 684 -21.28 -21.09 3.10
N LEU A 685 -21.80 -21.45 1.92
CA LEU A 685 -23.05 -22.20 1.79
C LEU A 685 -22.87 -23.65 2.28
N ILE A 686 -21.77 -24.32 1.92
CA ILE A 686 -21.43 -25.66 2.42
C ILE A 686 -21.31 -25.64 3.94
N TYR A 687 -20.66 -24.62 4.50
CA TYR A 687 -20.54 -24.45 5.94
C TYR A 687 -21.90 -24.36 6.64
N LYS A 688 -22.89 -23.70 6.02
CA LYS A 688 -24.28 -23.71 6.55
C LYS A 688 -24.89 -25.11 6.56
N LEU A 689 -24.61 -25.95 5.56
CA LEU A 689 -25.05 -27.35 5.56
C LEU A 689 -24.37 -28.14 6.68
N GLU A 690 -23.06 -27.98 6.86
CA GLU A 690 -22.27 -28.66 7.90
C GLU A 690 -22.78 -28.36 9.32
N ASN A 691 -23.31 -27.15 9.54
CA ASN A 691 -23.85 -26.72 10.84
C ASN A 691 -25.37 -26.97 10.98
N ASN A 692 -25.98 -27.69 10.04
CA ASN A 692 -27.36 -28.14 10.16
C ASN A 692 -27.37 -29.68 10.26
N ASP A 693 -27.70 -30.21 11.45
CA ASP A 693 -27.72 -31.65 11.72
C ASP A 693 -28.54 -32.47 10.70
N LYS A 694 -29.62 -31.88 10.15
CA LYS A 694 -30.49 -32.55 9.17
C LYS A 694 -29.89 -32.57 7.76
N LYS A 695 -28.94 -31.69 7.45
CA LYS A 695 -28.38 -31.48 6.11
C LYS A 695 -26.86 -31.69 6.02
N ALA A 696 -26.19 -31.90 7.16
CA ALA A 696 -24.74 -32.07 7.23
C ALA A 696 -24.23 -33.20 6.33
N HIS A 697 -25.03 -34.25 6.12
CA HIS A 697 -24.72 -35.36 5.22
C HIS A 697 -24.57 -34.95 3.75
N LEU A 698 -25.10 -33.80 3.32
CA LEU A 698 -24.98 -33.28 1.94
C LEU A 698 -23.66 -32.52 1.72
N ALA A 699 -23.02 -32.04 2.79
CA ALA A 699 -21.83 -31.19 2.69
C ALA A 699 -20.60 -31.88 2.05
N PRO A 700 -20.27 -33.16 2.32
CA PRO A 700 -19.08 -33.81 1.76
C PRO A 700 -19.09 -33.88 0.22
N ASP A 701 -20.23 -34.17 -0.39
CA ASP A 701 -20.37 -34.25 -1.85
C ASP A 701 -20.16 -32.88 -2.49
N HIS A 702 -20.76 -31.84 -1.91
CA HIS A 702 -20.59 -30.46 -2.35
C HIS A 702 -19.15 -29.96 -2.16
N ARG A 703 -18.46 -30.39 -1.08
CA ARG A 703 -17.04 -30.08 -0.85
C ARG A 703 -16.17 -30.70 -1.94
N THR A 704 -16.40 -31.97 -2.26
CA THR A 704 -15.68 -32.68 -3.33
C THR A 704 -15.92 -31.99 -4.67
N ALA A 705 -17.17 -31.65 -4.99
CA ALA A 705 -17.51 -30.94 -6.22
C ALA A 705 -16.84 -29.54 -6.29
N LEU A 706 -16.72 -28.83 -5.17
CA LEU A 706 -16.02 -27.53 -5.12
C LEU A 706 -14.51 -27.70 -5.32
N ASP A 707 -13.90 -28.71 -4.70
CA ASP A 707 -12.47 -28.99 -4.82
C ASP A 707 -12.10 -29.40 -6.25
N ASP A 708 -12.97 -30.18 -6.92
CA ASP A 708 -12.81 -30.61 -8.32
C ASP A 708 -12.83 -29.44 -9.32
N LEU A 709 -13.52 -28.33 -8.98
CA LEU A 709 -13.50 -27.12 -9.81
C LEU A 709 -12.13 -26.42 -9.79
N GLY A 710 -11.31 -26.64 -8.76
CA GLY A 710 -9.96 -26.10 -8.69
C GLY A 710 -9.86 -24.58 -8.74
N LEU A 711 -10.91 -23.83 -8.36
CA LEU A 711 -11.01 -22.37 -8.55
C LEU A 711 -9.85 -21.56 -7.95
N MET A 712 -9.19 -22.10 -6.93
CA MET A 712 -8.07 -21.47 -6.23
C MET A 712 -6.68 -21.92 -6.74
N ARG A 713 -6.63 -22.88 -7.66
CA ARG A 713 -5.42 -23.51 -8.22
C ARG A 713 -5.23 -23.16 -9.70
N LEU A 714 -5.41 -21.87 -10.01
CA LEU A 714 -5.36 -21.31 -11.35
C LEU A 714 -4.44 -20.09 -11.37
N TYR A 715 -3.83 -19.85 -12.52
CA TYR A 715 -3.21 -18.57 -12.87
C TYR A 715 -3.81 -18.06 -14.18
N ALA A 716 -3.74 -16.75 -14.38
CA ALA A 716 -4.25 -16.12 -15.59
C ALA A 716 -3.09 -15.54 -16.38
N GLN A 717 -3.10 -15.74 -17.69
CA GLN A 717 -2.03 -15.34 -18.60
C GLN A 717 -2.58 -14.42 -19.67
N ALA A 718 -1.97 -13.25 -19.82
CA ALA A 718 -2.25 -12.27 -20.85
C ALA A 718 -1.06 -12.19 -21.83
N ARG A 719 -1.35 -12.20 -23.12
CA ARG A 719 -0.34 -12.09 -24.18
C ARG A 719 -0.34 -10.65 -24.71
N ASN A 720 0.63 -9.84 -24.31
CA ASN A 720 0.74 -8.45 -24.75
C ASN A 720 1.78 -8.33 -25.87
N ASN A 721 1.34 -7.93 -27.08
CA ASN A 721 2.21 -7.72 -28.26
C ASN A 721 3.02 -8.94 -28.75
N VAL A 722 2.58 -10.17 -28.45
CA VAL A 722 3.30 -11.40 -28.84
C VAL A 722 2.98 -11.85 -30.28
N SER A 723 2.02 -11.23 -30.95
CA SER A 723 1.66 -11.52 -32.34
C SER A 723 2.03 -10.34 -33.24
N ALA A 724 2.74 -10.62 -34.34
CA ALA A 724 3.23 -9.63 -35.31
C ALA A 724 2.11 -8.76 -35.94
N ASP A 725 0.86 -9.24 -35.96
CA ASP A 725 -0.26 -8.60 -36.64
C ASP A 725 -1.15 -7.73 -35.75
N LYS A 726 -0.87 -7.62 -34.44
CA LYS A 726 -1.77 -7.00 -33.46
C LYS A 726 -1.14 -5.82 -32.72
N LYS A 727 -1.03 -4.66 -33.38
CA LYS A 727 -0.47 -3.43 -32.77
C LYS A 727 -1.53 -2.63 -31.97
N GLY A 728 -1.15 -2.13 -30.78
CA GLY A 728 -1.78 -1.02 -30.04
C GLY A 728 -3.24 -1.21 -29.59
N THR A 729 -4.21 -1.22 -30.51
CA THR A 729 -5.64 -1.32 -30.21
C THR A 729 -6.03 -2.64 -29.52
N PHE A 730 -5.31 -3.72 -29.79
CA PHE A 730 -5.55 -5.03 -29.15
C PHE A 730 -5.19 -5.05 -27.66
N ALA A 731 -4.04 -4.49 -27.27
CA ALA A 731 -3.62 -4.40 -25.87
C ALA A 731 -4.61 -3.58 -25.03
N ALA A 732 -5.08 -2.45 -25.57
CA ALA A 732 -6.10 -1.64 -24.93
C ALA A 732 -7.45 -2.38 -24.81
N ASN A 733 -7.86 -3.12 -25.84
CA ASN A 733 -9.07 -3.94 -25.79
C ASN A 733 -8.96 -5.07 -24.75
N LEU A 734 -7.81 -5.75 -24.66
CA LEU A 734 -7.57 -6.78 -23.65
C LEU A 734 -7.64 -6.20 -22.24
N LEU A 735 -6.96 -5.09 -21.98
CA LEU A 735 -7.04 -4.39 -20.69
C LEU A 735 -8.46 -3.95 -20.37
N LYS A 736 -9.22 -3.45 -21.36
CA LYS A 736 -10.64 -3.10 -21.19
C LYS A 736 -11.46 -4.32 -20.77
N MET A 737 -11.33 -5.45 -21.48
CA MET A 737 -12.05 -6.70 -21.17
C MET A 737 -11.69 -7.23 -19.78
N LEU A 738 -10.40 -7.25 -19.41
CA LEU A 738 -9.93 -7.64 -18.08
C LEU A 738 -10.49 -6.71 -16.99
N ASN A 739 -10.48 -5.40 -17.26
CA ASN A 739 -10.94 -4.40 -16.31
C ASN A 739 -12.45 -4.40 -16.10
N SER A 740 -13.22 -4.72 -17.14
CA SER A 740 -14.68 -4.84 -17.10
C SER A 740 -15.19 -6.25 -16.74
N LEU A 741 -14.28 -7.23 -16.57
CA LEU A 741 -14.63 -8.64 -16.40
C LEU A 741 -15.55 -9.16 -17.52
N ASP A 742 -15.27 -8.81 -18.77
CA ASP A 742 -16.01 -9.33 -19.93
C ASP A 742 -15.64 -10.80 -20.20
N VAL A 743 -16.30 -11.72 -19.50
CA VAL A 743 -16.07 -13.17 -19.59
C VAL A 743 -16.19 -13.68 -21.03
N ALA A 744 -17.19 -13.19 -21.78
CA ALA A 744 -17.44 -13.63 -23.15
C ALA A 744 -16.38 -13.09 -24.12
N GLY A 745 -15.93 -11.85 -23.91
CA GLY A 745 -14.80 -11.26 -24.64
C GLY A 745 -13.49 -12.01 -24.36
N LEU A 746 -13.19 -12.24 -23.08
CA LEU A 746 -11.97 -12.94 -22.66
C LEU A 746 -11.92 -14.39 -23.16
N THR A 747 -13.03 -15.11 -23.12
CA THR A 747 -13.09 -16.52 -23.59
C THR A 747 -12.85 -16.65 -25.09
N ARG A 748 -13.26 -15.64 -25.88
CA ARG A 748 -13.04 -15.61 -27.34
C ARG A 748 -11.69 -15.01 -27.74
N SER A 749 -10.98 -14.38 -26.80
CA SER A 749 -9.69 -13.77 -27.07
C SER A 749 -8.59 -14.82 -27.13
N SER A 750 -7.76 -14.77 -28.17
CA SER A 750 -6.50 -15.53 -28.23
C SER A 750 -5.38 -14.95 -27.35
N ASP A 751 -5.62 -13.77 -26.76
CA ASP A 751 -4.63 -13.01 -26.00
C ASP A 751 -4.81 -13.20 -24.48
N PHE A 752 -5.75 -14.05 -24.06
CA PHE A 752 -6.00 -14.42 -22.67
C PHE A 752 -6.13 -15.95 -22.53
N ASP A 753 -5.42 -16.51 -21.56
CA ASP A 753 -5.54 -17.91 -21.17
C ASP A 753 -5.78 -17.98 -19.65
N LEU A 754 -6.73 -18.80 -19.22
CA LEU A 754 -6.82 -19.28 -17.84
C LEU A 754 -6.20 -20.66 -17.78
N VAL A 755 -5.28 -20.89 -16.85
CA VAL A 755 -4.45 -22.10 -16.83
C VAL A 755 -4.41 -22.66 -15.42
N ASP A 756 -4.50 -23.98 -15.29
CA ASP A 756 -4.28 -24.67 -14.03
C ASP A 756 -2.78 -24.86 -13.72
N TYR A 757 -2.47 -25.30 -12.51
CA TYR A 757 -1.09 -25.50 -12.08
C TYR A 757 -0.38 -26.68 -12.76
N THR A 758 -1.09 -27.49 -13.56
CA THR A 758 -0.49 -28.52 -14.42
C THR A 758 -0.12 -27.99 -15.80
N GLY A 759 -0.49 -26.73 -16.11
CA GLY A 759 -0.27 -26.10 -17.41
C GLY A 759 -1.42 -26.31 -18.40
N LYS A 760 -2.52 -26.93 -17.99
CA LYS A 760 -3.68 -27.16 -18.86
C LYS A 760 -4.55 -25.91 -18.92
N LYS A 761 -4.92 -25.52 -20.14
CA LYS A 761 -5.86 -24.41 -20.38
C LYS A 761 -7.27 -24.78 -19.90
N VAL A 762 -7.89 -23.86 -19.19
CA VAL A 762 -9.26 -23.96 -18.67
C VAL A 762 -10.15 -22.96 -19.39
N VAL A 763 -11.31 -23.42 -19.86
CA VAL A 763 -12.28 -22.54 -20.52
C VAL A 763 -13.03 -21.74 -19.46
N LEU A 764 -12.71 -20.44 -19.34
CA LEU A 764 -13.26 -19.55 -18.31
C LEU A 764 -14.79 -19.57 -18.25
N GLU A 765 -15.47 -19.41 -19.38
CA GLU A 765 -16.95 -19.41 -19.43
C GLU A 765 -17.55 -20.73 -18.91
N SER A 766 -16.96 -21.88 -19.28
CA SER A 766 -17.42 -23.19 -18.81
C SER A 766 -17.21 -23.35 -17.30
N LEU A 767 -16.06 -22.91 -16.80
CA LEU A 767 -15.74 -22.96 -15.37
C LEU A 767 -16.70 -22.10 -14.54
N VAL A 768 -16.95 -20.86 -14.98
CA VAL A 768 -17.88 -19.95 -14.31
C VAL A 768 -19.29 -20.55 -14.26
N LYS A 769 -19.79 -21.07 -15.39
CA LYS A 769 -21.12 -21.71 -15.44
C LYS A 769 -21.22 -22.91 -14.49
N LYS A 770 -20.20 -23.77 -14.43
CA LYS A 770 -20.17 -24.92 -13.51
C LYS A 770 -20.16 -24.48 -12.05
N ALA A 771 -19.35 -23.49 -11.72
CA ALA A 771 -19.25 -22.96 -10.37
C ALA A 771 -20.55 -22.24 -9.93
N GLU A 772 -21.19 -21.48 -10.82
CA GLU A 772 -22.50 -20.87 -10.55
C GLU A 772 -23.60 -21.91 -10.39
N ALA A 773 -23.60 -22.96 -11.21
CA ALA A 773 -24.53 -24.08 -11.07
C ALA A 773 -24.35 -24.80 -9.73
N LEU A 774 -23.11 -25.05 -9.30
CA LEU A 774 -22.82 -25.59 -7.98
C LEU A 774 -23.31 -24.64 -6.88
N ALA A 775 -23.00 -23.35 -6.96
CA ALA A 775 -23.47 -22.35 -5.99
C ALA A 775 -25.00 -22.32 -5.87
N ALA A 776 -25.72 -22.41 -6.99
CA ALA A 776 -27.18 -22.47 -7.02
C ALA A 776 -27.71 -23.77 -6.39
N GLN A 777 -27.07 -24.90 -6.67
CA GLN A 777 -27.44 -26.19 -6.11
C GLN A 777 -27.23 -26.22 -4.58
N VAL A 778 -26.06 -25.81 -4.10
CA VAL A 778 -25.80 -25.73 -2.65
C VAL A 778 -26.75 -24.75 -1.98
N ALA A 779 -27.00 -23.57 -2.59
CA ALA A 779 -27.96 -22.61 -2.05
C ALA A 779 -29.38 -23.18 -1.94
N LYS A 780 -29.80 -23.99 -2.92
CA LYS A 780 -31.09 -24.69 -2.90
C LYS A 780 -31.16 -25.70 -1.74
N ASP A 781 -30.10 -26.48 -1.53
CA ASP A 781 -30.03 -27.48 -0.46
C ASP A 781 -29.98 -26.82 0.94
N VAL A 782 -29.26 -25.69 1.06
CA VAL A 782 -29.29 -24.84 2.27
C VAL A 782 -30.71 -24.32 2.49
N GLY A 783 -31.41 -23.91 1.43
CA GLY A 783 -32.80 -23.49 1.47
C GLY A 783 -33.01 -22.32 2.43
N MET A 784 -34.02 -22.43 3.29
CA MET A 784 -34.42 -21.36 4.20
C MET A 784 -33.38 -21.04 5.28
N ASP A 785 -32.38 -21.89 5.55
CA ASP A 785 -31.29 -21.60 6.51
C ASP A 785 -30.32 -20.53 5.98
N ASN A 786 -30.38 -20.24 4.68
CA ASN A 786 -29.71 -19.07 4.14
C ASN A 786 -30.47 -17.78 4.48
N TYR A 787 -31.77 -17.85 4.77
CA TYR A 787 -32.67 -16.70 4.91
C TYR A 787 -33.20 -16.48 6.35
N TYR A 788 -33.22 -17.50 7.20
CA TYR A 788 -33.63 -17.37 8.60
C TYR A 788 -32.47 -16.94 9.52
N PHE A 789 -32.81 -15.98 10.39
CA PHE A 789 -31.93 -15.21 11.27
C PHE A 789 -31.35 -15.98 12.46
N GLU A 790 -31.79 -17.21 12.71
CA GLU A 790 -31.23 -18.08 13.73
C GLU A 790 -29.96 -18.72 13.18
N VAL A 791 -28.90 -17.93 13.15
CA VAL A 791 -27.57 -18.48 12.85
C VAL A 791 -27.24 -19.40 14.02
N PRO A 792 -27.00 -20.71 13.81
CA PRO A 792 -26.37 -21.53 14.83
C PRO A 792 -25.08 -20.82 15.21
N TYR A 793 -24.83 -20.61 16.50
CA TYR A 793 -23.61 -19.98 17.01
C TYR A 793 -22.43 -20.41 16.14
N ILE A 794 -21.85 -19.49 15.37
CA ILE A 794 -20.65 -19.80 14.60
C ILE A 794 -19.57 -20.03 15.65
N THR A 795 -19.43 -21.29 16.06
CA THR A 795 -18.54 -21.75 17.13
C THR A 795 -17.13 -21.96 16.61
N GLN A 796 -16.94 -22.03 15.29
CA GLN A 796 -15.66 -22.36 14.68
C GLN A 796 -15.23 -21.35 13.63
N MET A 797 -14.20 -20.62 14.02
CA MET A 797 -13.39 -19.75 13.19
C MET A 797 -12.68 -20.54 12.06
N PRO A 798 -12.51 -19.99 10.84
CA PRO A 798 -11.78 -20.68 9.76
C PRO A 798 -10.43 -21.20 10.24
N LYS A 799 -10.05 -22.45 9.89
CA LYS A 799 -8.85 -23.13 10.45
C LYS A 799 -7.56 -22.32 10.29
N TRP A 800 -7.38 -21.64 9.16
CA TRP A 800 -6.20 -20.79 8.93
C TRP A 800 -6.20 -19.59 9.87
N PHE A 801 -7.37 -19.01 10.15
CA PHE A 801 -7.55 -17.86 11.01
C PHE A 801 -7.41 -18.22 12.50
N LYS A 802 -7.94 -19.38 12.88
CA LYS A 802 -7.66 -20.02 14.16
C LYS A 802 -6.16 -20.21 14.37
N LYS A 803 -5.43 -20.75 13.38
CA LYS A 803 -3.96 -20.91 13.44
C LYS A 803 -3.22 -19.58 13.55
N VAL A 804 -3.70 -18.53 12.88
CA VAL A 804 -3.17 -17.17 13.01
C VAL A 804 -3.31 -16.74 14.47
N ILE A 805 -4.55 -16.64 14.99
CA ILE A 805 -4.80 -16.22 16.39
C ILE A 805 -4.07 -17.10 17.41
N ASP A 806 -4.16 -18.43 17.29
CA ASP A 806 -3.47 -19.39 18.18
C ASP A 806 -1.96 -19.19 18.22
N ARG A 807 -1.36 -18.83 17.09
CA ARG A 807 0.07 -18.56 16.99
C ARG A 807 0.43 -17.21 17.58
N TYR A 808 -0.42 -16.20 17.45
CA TYR A 808 -0.16 -14.88 18.04
C TYR A 808 -0.24 -14.88 19.55
N VAL A 809 -1.28 -15.54 20.08
CA VAL A 809 -1.40 -15.74 21.52
C VAL A 809 -0.17 -16.49 22.07
N LYS A 810 0.37 -17.46 21.32
CA LYS A 810 1.45 -18.33 21.79
C LYS A 810 2.89 -17.81 21.57
N ASP A 811 3.17 -17.11 20.47
CA ASP A 811 4.56 -16.85 20.02
C ASP A 811 5.10 -15.45 20.35
N GLN A 812 4.27 -14.46 20.75
CA GLN A 812 4.69 -13.05 20.70
C GLN A 812 4.81 -12.28 22.00
N TRP A 813 4.40 -12.76 23.17
CA TRP A 813 4.54 -11.90 24.36
C TRP A 813 4.89 -12.60 25.68
N PRO A 814 5.95 -12.13 26.40
CA PRO A 814 6.45 -12.74 27.64
C PRO A 814 5.69 -12.36 28.91
N PHE A 815 4.51 -11.74 28.82
CA PHE A 815 3.62 -11.55 29.96
C PHE A 815 2.57 -12.66 29.90
N GLY A 816 2.76 -13.64 30.77
CA GLY A 816 2.32 -15.02 30.58
C GLY A 816 0.83 -15.21 30.35
N ASP A 817 0.53 -16.22 29.55
CA ASP A 817 -0.69 -16.97 29.73
C ASP A 817 -0.71 -17.47 31.18
N GLU A 818 -1.70 -17.05 31.97
CA GLU A 818 -2.13 -17.92 33.06
C GLU A 818 -2.54 -19.25 32.39
N PRO A 819 -1.98 -20.39 32.82
CA PRO A 819 -2.37 -21.67 32.27
C PRO A 819 -3.88 -21.82 32.42
N GLU A 820 -4.55 -22.23 31.33
CA GLU A 820 -5.94 -22.66 31.38
C GLU A 820 -6.06 -23.68 32.52
N ASP A 821 -6.79 -23.32 33.57
CA ASP A 821 -7.12 -24.22 34.66
C ASP A 821 -7.73 -25.50 34.06
N ASP A 822 -7.01 -26.59 34.30
CA ASP A 822 -7.40 -27.98 34.08
C ASP A 822 -8.54 -28.37 35.05
N GLU A 823 -9.58 -27.54 35.19
CA GLU A 823 -10.84 -27.87 35.87
C GLU A 823 -11.72 -28.79 35.01
N LYS A 824 -11.14 -29.87 34.49
CA LYS A 824 -11.86 -31.09 34.12
C LYS A 824 -10.97 -32.30 34.36
N LYS A 825 -10.60 -32.54 35.62
CA LYS A 825 -10.31 -33.89 36.14
C LYS A 825 -10.20 -33.86 37.66
N LYS A 826 -11.30 -34.22 38.32
CA LYS A 826 -11.32 -35.05 39.53
C LYS A 826 -12.66 -35.83 39.56
N PRO A 827 -12.64 -37.04 40.13
CA PRO A 827 -13.36 -38.23 39.63
C PRO A 827 -14.87 -38.15 39.69
#